data_AF-A0A7N8XL44-F1
#
_entry.id   AF-A0A7N8XL44-F1
#
_cell.length_a   1.000
_cell.length_b   1.000
_cell.length_c   1.000
_cell.angle_alpha   90.00
_cell.angle_beta   90.00
_cell.angle_gamma   90.00
#
_symmetry.space_group_name_H-M   'P 1'
#
loop_
_entity.id
_entity.type
_entity.pdbx_description
1 polymer ?
#
loop_
_entity_poly.entity_id
_entity_poly.type
_entity_poly.pdbx_seq_one_letter_code
_entity_poly.pdbx_strand_id
1 'polypeptide(L)'
;MRGILLTCLVALAKFSLNPKKTYEYKYEGQVTFGLGMPHHAESGVRMMCKVKIIGVSEQTFALQVSDVSFDEYNGFPGKSGFTNAPKLTQRIAAQLVKPFTFDYANDQVADIHAAAEVSDTVVNIVRGILGFFHVTVKTTDRIYELEEVGIHGMCHSVYAIKANGEAKDITITQTVDVSNCREGAVNSSGLAAAVLDKVSRQRGESVASTVTYVYTVTPTAQGGLITRAYGLERQHFTPFNVKGGSFKMQAMKELVLLDVSDTKSAITFEQMGSRGNIVYKFVGAHTNVPIMMQNLEDPVPKAIELIKHLAEANKYHIDNAVTEDTIKLYQLLRMIPYEGLDVMWKQFAGNEEHRRWFLGMIVEVTDARVLKFLEMRFGARDISVAEALQTLLLAMNHLQAVPDLVEMAKMFLSMPFSKSNIHLWHTVVLSYGSLVYKHCAIYTPCPVTAVQPLLDMALDGLKKSNEADMIIALKALGNAGHPGSIKTIMYFLPGVAATPVDLPPRVLSAAVQSMRLIAARDPHTVQDIAMSMFLQKDLLAEIRMQAFMILFDTKPSMALVSAVTAHLEEEKDLQVVSFAFSYLKSLAISRTPDNHFLSTACSVAVKILAPKFGRLSYHYSRAWRMDWFNDDFLSGIAAEVYMLRGATDILPTEILIKRKLHVIGRILQLLECGVRAEGIKELFGTNIPGFKGDLSWSDIHAIFSVLKNWENLPDNRPILSVFSRLFGQEWFFADINKDWAQTIIKAVRSTAGKESPVWGMIENLQKGLSWHWTKPFFIVEARYSQATTLGLPVEISKFYHTVTGITVNAKGTVNPPPTDHLGQLWNSEISVETDGFFGFTKDFWIFHGISTELFQCGSELKSKMPLAVPWKFAATINVQEKKFELNFPPCKNELQLFAVRSNVYAVSRNTEDPASAKMTPIMPDTIDYNAEVNWVHKTNFTMPPNTWHPRSKMCAESNVYGAGVCVETELRRAYYNEEYPLYYVLGYTNFAVKVVPAQAIKAINKIHLELNAGQSKHPMSIRQLLATLRRLSEEATQRVRLSSDSDSSIRGAYNRQHDKIMGLDTTPEAVFNLKVLAISGNQKPEGYDTTMYCTPETNVQNTQLIVSQVGEATNWKMCIDTILNTEAEARAHIRWGAECQSYEMSIRAAAAHVPGSKPVYEAKAHWTRIPETMADWGRRIESYIPGMALLLGWYQQHKSNTMQEVSAAVIAASAGSADVMIKFPEYTVCYNGIPIPLPPASFLNFHPDAQNATNGYGCA
;
A
#
# COMPACT_ATOMS: atom_id res chain seq x y z
N MET A 1 46.91 17.26 -46.74
CA MET A 1 46.11 18.50 -46.89
C MET A 1 44.73 18.46 -46.22
N ARG A 2 43.83 17.52 -46.55
CA ARG A 2 42.48 17.46 -45.93
C ARG A 2 42.47 17.36 -44.39
N GLY A 3 43.38 16.59 -43.78
CA GLY A 3 43.50 16.50 -42.32
C GLY A 3 44.03 17.77 -41.63
N ILE A 4 44.88 18.55 -42.32
CA ILE A 4 45.45 19.82 -41.81
C ILE A 4 44.44 20.97 -41.94
N LEU A 5 43.73 21.04 -43.07
CA LEU A 5 42.62 21.97 -43.26
C LEU A 5 41.52 21.77 -42.22
N LEU A 6 41.22 20.51 -41.89
CA LEU A 6 40.20 20.18 -40.92
C LEU A 6 40.61 20.45 -39.47
N THR A 7 41.88 20.23 -39.09
CA THR A 7 42.40 20.60 -37.76
C THR A 7 42.44 22.12 -37.57
N CYS A 8 42.80 22.90 -38.61
CA CYS A 8 42.68 24.36 -38.58
C CYS A 8 41.23 24.85 -38.48
N LEU A 9 40.28 24.21 -39.18
CA LEU A 9 38.86 24.53 -39.09
C LEU A 9 38.29 24.22 -37.70
N VAL A 10 38.70 23.12 -37.08
CA VAL A 10 38.29 22.75 -35.72
C VAL A 10 38.90 23.68 -34.66
N ALA A 11 40.13 24.17 -34.86
CA ALA A 11 40.72 25.21 -34.01
C ALA A 11 39.94 26.54 -34.07
N LEU A 12 39.37 26.88 -35.23
CA LEU A 12 38.49 28.04 -35.42
C LEU A 12 37.02 27.77 -35.00
N ALA A 13 36.69 26.54 -34.61
CA ALA A 13 35.36 26.15 -34.14
C ALA A 13 35.15 26.46 -32.65
N LYS A 14 36.19 26.90 -31.93
CA LYS A 14 36.09 27.34 -30.54
C LYS A 14 35.14 28.53 -30.46
N PHE A 15 34.10 28.41 -29.64
CA PHE A 15 33.10 29.46 -29.51
C PHE A 15 33.73 30.74 -28.97
N SER A 16 33.32 31.90 -29.46
CA SER A 16 33.76 33.16 -28.88
C SER A 16 32.71 34.24 -29.14
N LEU A 17 32.26 34.88 -28.07
CA LEU A 17 31.45 36.09 -28.16
C LEU A 17 32.39 37.29 -28.16
N ASN A 18 32.26 38.15 -29.17
CA ASN A 18 33.07 39.36 -29.29
C ASN A 18 32.40 40.49 -28.49
N PRO A 19 33.09 41.11 -27.51
CA PRO A 19 32.50 42.17 -26.67
C PRO A 19 32.19 43.46 -27.45
N LYS A 20 32.62 43.58 -28.71
CA LYS A 20 32.31 44.72 -29.59
C LYS A 20 31.14 44.44 -30.54
N LYS A 21 30.52 43.27 -30.43
CA LYS A 21 29.42 42.83 -31.31
C LYS A 21 28.14 42.63 -30.52
N THR A 22 27.04 42.86 -31.23
CA THR A 22 25.69 42.52 -30.80
C THR A 22 25.15 41.43 -31.70
N TYR A 23 24.67 40.35 -31.10
CA TYR A 23 24.12 39.19 -31.80
C TYR A 23 22.62 39.11 -31.55
N GLU A 24 21.82 39.12 -32.61
CA GLU A 24 20.37 38.96 -32.52
C GLU A 24 19.98 37.56 -32.98
N TYR A 25 19.24 36.84 -32.14
CA TYR A 25 18.78 35.49 -32.37
C TYR A 25 17.26 35.39 -32.28
N LYS A 26 16.67 34.49 -33.06
CA LYS A 26 15.32 33.96 -32.82
C LYS A 26 15.45 32.75 -31.91
N TYR A 27 14.68 32.72 -30.82
CA TYR A 27 14.58 31.58 -29.91
C TYR A 27 13.18 30.98 -29.95
N GLU A 28 13.10 29.65 -30.01
CA GLU A 28 11.87 28.88 -29.85
C GLU A 28 12.11 27.73 -28.88
N GLY A 29 11.32 27.64 -27.82
CA GLY A 29 11.35 26.55 -26.85
C GLY A 29 9.97 25.92 -26.72
N GLN A 30 9.88 24.59 -26.78
CA GLN A 30 8.62 23.85 -26.72
C GLN A 30 8.79 22.61 -25.85
N VAL A 31 7.80 22.31 -25.01
CA VAL A 31 7.71 21.02 -24.31
C VAL A 31 6.33 20.41 -24.52
N THR A 32 6.29 19.11 -24.80
CA THR A 32 5.05 18.34 -24.93
C THR A 32 5.08 17.06 -24.08
N PHE A 33 3.90 16.63 -23.63
CA PHE A 33 3.66 15.44 -22.84
C PHE A 33 2.53 14.63 -23.46
N GLY A 34 2.71 13.31 -23.53
CA GLY A 34 1.70 12.39 -24.03
C GLY A 34 2.25 10.97 -24.15
N LEU A 35 1.61 10.13 -24.94
CA LEU A 35 2.13 8.78 -25.25
C LEU A 35 3.06 8.78 -26.48
N GLY A 36 3.15 9.90 -27.22
CA GLY A 36 3.87 9.97 -28.49
C GLY A 36 3.26 9.08 -29.57
N MET A 37 1.97 8.76 -29.45
CA MET A 37 1.21 7.90 -30.36
C MET A 37 0.06 8.67 -31.02
N PRO A 38 -0.31 8.32 -32.26
CA PRO A 38 -1.48 8.91 -32.92
C PRO A 38 -2.76 8.71 -32.10
N HIS A 39 -3.72 9.62 -32.27
CA HIS A 39 -5.06 9.56 -31.65
C HIS A 39 -5.13 9.66 -30.12
N HIS A 40 -4.03 10.02 -29.46
CA HIS A 40 -4.01 10.28 -28.02
C HIS A 40 -3.85 11.77 -27.75
N ALA A 41 -4.51 12.27 -26.70
CA ALA A 41 -4.38 13.67 -26.33
C ALA A 41 -2.99 13.94 -25.74
N GLU A 42 -2.42 15.08 -26.10
CA GLU A 42 -1.17 15.60 -25.57
C GLU A 42 -1.40 16.97 -24.94
N SER A 43 -0.48 17.37 -24.08
CA SER A 43 -0.41 18.73 -23.52
C SER A 43 0.98 19.31 -23.72
N GLY A 44 1.12 20.62 -23.68
CA GLY A 44 2.42 21.25 -23.84
C GLY A 44 2.37 22.76 -23.80
N VAL A 45 3.54 23.37 -23.87
CA VAL A 45 3.70 24.83 -24.00
C VAL A 45 4.79 25.15 -25.02
N ARG A 46 4.69 26.32 -25.63
CA ARG A 46 5.69 26.86 -26.55
C ARG A 46 5.94 28.33 -26.25
N MET A 47 7.20 28.70 -26.13
CA MET A 47 7.65 30.08 -25.98
C MET A 47 8.48 30.47 -27.20
N MET A 48 8.19 31.63 -27.79
CA MET A 48 9.00 32.22 -28.85
C MET A 48 9.41 33.62 -28.43
N CYS A 49 10.63 34.02 -28.76
CA CYS A 49 11.12 35.38 -28.52
C CYS A 49 12.33 35.70 -29.40
N LYS A 50 12.73 36.98 -29.41
CA LYS A 50 14.04 37.40 -29.90
C LYS A 50 14.97 37.62 -28.72
N VAL A 51 16.21 37.19 -28.88
CA VAL A 51 17.27 37.30 -27.87
C VAL A 51 18.41 38.11 -28.47
N LYS A 52 18.79 39.19 -27.80
CA LYS A 52 19.97 39.99 -28.14
C LYS A 52 21.05 39.77 -27.10
N ILE A 53 22.23 39.36 -27.55
CA ILE A 53 23.44 39.27 -26.73
C ILE A 53 24.35 40.44 -27.08
N ILE A 54 24.66 41.28 -26.10
CA ILE A 54 25.38 42.53 -26.27
C ILE A 54 26.65 42.48 -25.41
N GLY A 55 27.81 42.80 -25.99
CA GLY A 55 29.04 42.94 -25.21
C GLY A 55 29.01 44.17 -24.29
N VAL A 56 29.37 44.00 -23.02
CA VAL A 56 29.42 45.06 -22.01
C VAL A 56 30.87 45.35 -21.59
N SER A 57 31.62 44.30 -21.27
CA SER A 57 33.05 44.32 -20.91
C SER A 57 33.77 43.15 -21.59
N GLU A 58 35.07 42.94 -21.32
CA GLU A 58 35.81 41.80 -21.90
C GLU A 58 35.23 40.42 -21.55
N GLN A 59 34.63 40.27 -20.37
CA GLN A 59 34.08 39.00 -19.88
C GLN A 59 32.61 39.09 -19.49
N THR A 60 31.95 40.24 -19.66
CA THR A 60 30.56 40.42 -19.27
C THR A 60 29.71 40.78 -20.48
N PHE A 61 28.59 40.07 -20.62
CA PHE A 61 27.61 40.26 -21.69
C PHE A 61 26.24 40.52 -21.10
N ALA A 62 25.40 41.21 -21.86
CA ALA A 62 24.00 41.43 -21.53
C ALA A 62 23.09 40.63 -22.46
N LEU A 63 22.05 40.03 -21.88
CA LEU A 63 20.95 39.37 -22.59
C LEU A 63 19.70 40.25 -22.48
N GLN A 64 19.15 40.63 -23.62
CA GLN A 64 17.86 41.34 -23.73
C GLN A 64 16.88 40.49 -24.53
N VAL A 65 15.66 40.34 -24.02
CA VAL A 65 14.60 39.57 -24.68
C VAL A 65 13.50 40.50 -25.17
N SER A 66 12.99 40.28 -26.38
CA SER A 66 11.85 40.99 -26.94
C SER A 66 10.92 40.05 -27.70
N ASP A 67 9.76 40.56 -28.12
CA ASP A 67 8.77 39.82 -28.92
C ASP A 67 8.36 38.47 -28.29
N VAL A 68 8.14 38.45 -26.98
CA VAL A 68 7.78 37.23 -26.24
C VAL A 68 6.35 36.80 -26.57
N SER A 69 6.17 35.55 -26.98
CA SER A 69 4.87 34.89 -27.10
C SER A 69 4.87 33.56 -26.35
N PHE A 70 3.78 33.28 -25.63
CA PHE A 70 3.60 32.03 -24.90
C PHE A 70 2.29 31.35 -25.32
N ASP A 71 2.40 30.15 -25.86
CA ASP A 71 1.28 29.35 -26.34
C ASP A 71 1.12 28.07 -25.52
N GLU A 72 -0.12 27.65 -25.30
CA GLU A 72 -0.49 26.39 -24.65
C GLU A 72 -1.05 25.39 -25.67
N TYR A 73 -0.79 24.11 -25.44
CA TYR A 73 -1.33 23.01 -26.21
C TYR A 73 -2.08 22.05 -25.28
N ASN A 74 -3.29 21.67 -25.67
CA ASN A 74 -4.07 20.63 -25.01
C ASN A 74 -5.07 20.05 -26.03
N GLY A 75 -4.92 18.78 -26.39
CA GLY A 75 -5.80 18.12 -27.34
C GLY A 75 -5.10 17.09 -28.20
N PHE A 76 -5.69 16.74 -29.34
CA PHE A 76 -5.21 15.65 -30.19
C PHE A 76 -4.28 16.18 -31.30
N PRO A 77 -3.06 15.62 -31.47
CA PRO A 77 -2.15 16.01 -32.54
C PRO A 77 -2.82 15.94 -33.92
N GLY A 78 -2.64 16.98 -34.73
CA GLY A 78 -3.27 17.12 -36.07
C GLY A 78 -4.70 17.67 -36.08
N LYS A 79 -5.45 17.58 -34.97
CA LYS A 79 -6.78 18.19 -34.80
C LYS A 79 -6.74 19.49 -34.00
N SER A 80 -5.87 19.55 -33.01
CA SER A 80 -5.68 20.70 -32.12
C SER A 80 -4.37 21.40 -32.47
N GLY A 81 -4.32 22.72 -32.26
CA GLY A 81 -3.14 23.56 -32.42
C GLY A 81 -2.76 24.29 -31.14
N PHE A 82 -1.58 24.91 -31.13
CA PHE A 82 -1.15 25.80 -30.05
C PHE A 82 -2.03 27.05 -30.02
N THR A 83 -2.52 27.40 -28.83
CA THR A 83 -3.34 28.59 -28.58
C THR A 83 -2.58 29.58 -27.72
N ASN A 84 -2.54 30.85 -28.14
CA ASN A 84 -1.85 31.89 -27.39
C ASN A 84 -2.51 32.15 -26.02
N ALA A 85 -1.70 32.31 -24.97
CA ALA A 85 -2.14 32.66 -23.61
C ALA A 85 -1.74 34.11 -23.29
N PRO A 86 -2.57 35.12 -23.63
CA PRO A 86 -2.15 36.52 -23.63
C PRO A 86 -1.82 37.07 -22.24
N LYS A 87 -2.62 36.76 -21.21
CA LYS A 87 -2.36 37.20 -19.83
C LYS A 87 -1.07 36.60 -19.27
N LEU A 88 -0.86 35.31 -19.50
CA LEU A 88 0.36 34.62 -19.10
C LEU A 88 1.58 35.16 -19.86
N THR A 89 1.43 35.41 -21.16
CA THR A 89 2.46 36.05 -21.99
C THR A 89 2.84 37.41 -21.42
N GLN A 90 1.87 38.24 -21.06
CA GLN A 90 2.11 39.55 -20.44
C GLN A 90 2.87 39.43 -19.11
N ARG A 91 2.47 38.50 -18.24
CA ARG A 91 3.15 38.28 -16.94
C ARG A 91 4.59 37.79 -17.09
N ILE A 92 4.85 36.88 -18.02
CA ILE A 92 6.21 36.39 -18.30
C ILE A 92 7.05 37.50 -18.95
N ALA A 93 6.51 38.19 -19.96
CA ALA A 93 7.19 39.27 -20.66
C ALA A 93 7.56 40.43 -19.72
N ALA A 94 6.68 40.79 -18.78
CA ALA A 94 6.95 41.83 -17.78
C ALA A 94 8.24 41.60 -16.97
N GLN A 95 8.68 40.34 -16.85
CA GLN A 95 9.93 39.98 -16.17
C GLN A 95 11.07 39.69 -17.17
N LEU A 96 10.80 38.95 -18.25
CA LEU A 96 11.82 38.47 -19.18
C LEU A 96 12.41 39.58 -20.07
N VAL A 97 11.68 40.68 -20.29
CA VAL A 97 12.13 41.82 -21.11
C VAL A 97 13.11 42.71 -20.32
N LYS A 98 13.19 42.54 -18.99
CA LYS A 98 14.20 43.22 -18.17
C LYS A 98 15.61 42.71 -18.54
N PRO A 99 16.65 43.55 -18.45
CA PRO A 99 17.99 43.16 -18.83
C PRO A 99 18.58 42.13 -17.85
N PHE A 100 19.33 41.17 -18.37
CA PHE A 100 20.14 40.21 -17.61
C PHE A 100 21.61 40.41 -17.99
N THR A 101 22.53 40.30 -17.05
CA THR A 101 23.97 40.27 -17.37
C THR A 101 24.58 38.96 -16.91
N PHE A 102 25.55 38.46 -17.66
CA PHE A 102 26.23 37.22 -17.33
C PHE A 102 27.72 37.31 -17.65
N ASP A 103 28.50 36.62 -16.82
CA ASP A 103 29.93 36.49 -17.05
C ASP A 103 30.20 35.30 -17.98
N TYR A 104 31.05 35.53 -18.96
CA TYR A 104 31.40 34.60 -20.02
C TYR A 104 32.90 34.55 -20.22
N ALA A 105 33.51 33.43 -19.86
CA ALA A 105 34.94 33.20 -20.01
C ALA A 105 35.18 31.73 -20.36
N ASN A 106 36.18 31.47 -21.21
CA ASN A 106 36.54 30.11 -21.65
C ASN A 106 35.33 29.29 -22.16
N ASP A 107 34.44 29.94 -22.90
CA ASP A 107 33.27 29.33 -23.53
C ASP A 107 32.21 28.83 -22.52
N GLN A 108 32.29 29.35 -21.28
CA GLN A 108 31.41 29.00 -20.18
C GLN A 108 30.73 30.24 -19.59
N VAL A 109 29.44 30.07 -19.31
CA VAL A 109 28.64 31.01 -18.52
C VAL A 109 28.92 30.77 -17.04
N ALA A 110 29.44 31.78 -16.34
CA ALA A 110 29.83 31.68 -14.94
C ALA A 110 28.72 32.12 -13.98
N ASP A 111 28.50 33.43 -13.82
CA ASP A 111 27.46 33.99 -12.94
C ASP A 111 26.40 34.77 -13.73
N ILE A 112 25.15 34.70 -13.28
CA ILE A 112 24.00 35.34 -13.92
C ILE A 112 23.42 36.38 -12.96
N HIS A 113 23.21 37.59 -13.43
CA HIS A 113 22.71 38.71 -12.65
C HIS A 113 21.35 39.19 -13.18
N ALA A 114 20.44 39.52 -12.26
CA ALA A 114 19.10 40.01 -12.58
C ALA A 114 18.60 40.98 -11.49
N ALA A 115 17.56 41.75 -11.82
CA ALA A 115 16.84 42.56 -10.83
C ALA A 115 16.15 41.66 -9.78
N ALA A 116 16.05 42.14 -8.53
CA ALA A 116 15.52 41.38 -7.40
C ALA A 116 14.06 40.93 -7.57
N GLU A 117 13.28 41.72 -8.31
CA GLU A 117 11.87 41.48 -8.64
C GLU A 117 11.64 40.41 -9.71
N VAL A 118 12.68 39.97 -10.42
CA VAL A 118 12.59 38.87 -11.39
C VAL A 118 12.56 37.55 -10.63
N SER A 119 11.52 36.75 -10.82
CA SER A 119 11.38 35.46 -10.14
C SER A 119 12.42 34.45 -10.63
N ASP A 120 12.83 33.53 -9.75
CA ASP A 120 13.80 32.49 -10.12
C ASP A 120 13.29 31.58 -11.24
N THR A 121 11.97 31.41 -11.38
CA THR A 121 11.33 30.72 -12.51
C THR A 121 11.77 31.34 -13.83
N VAL A 122 11.76 32.68 -13.94
CA VAL A 122 12.17 33.41 -15.15
C VAL A 122 13.69 33.36 -15.32
N VAL A 123 14.47 33.49 -14.25
CA VAL A 123 15.94 33.33 -14.32
C VAL A 123 16.30 31.93 -14.81
N ASN A 124 15.57 30.88 -14.42
CA ASN A 124 15.79 29.52 -14.91
C ASN A 124 15.50 29.40 -16.42
N ILE A 125 14.47 30.07 -16.94
CA ILE A 125 14.24 30.14 -18.40
C ILE A 125 15.44 30.79 -19.10
N VAL A 126 16.00 31.86 -18.51
CA VAL A 126 17.24 32.50 -19.01
C VAL A 126 18.42 31.53 -18.96
N ARG A 127 18.57 30.71 -17.90
CA ARG A 127 19.57 29.61 -17.87
C ARG A 127 19.35 28.63 -19.02
N GLY A 128 18.11 28.30 -19.35
CA GLY A 128 17.76 27.46 -20.51
C GLY A 128 18.25 28.05 -21.83
N ILE A 129 18.06 29.36 -22.04
CA ILE A 129 18.53 30.08 -23.23
C ILE A 129 20.07 30.13 -23.26
N LEU A 130 20.69 30.58 -22.15
CA LEU A 130 22.14 30.72 -22.01
C LEU A 130 22.88 29.37 -22.08
N GLY A 131 22.18 28.26 -21.81
CA GLY A 131 22.74 26.91 -21.92
C GLY A 131 23.26 26.57 -23.32
N PHE A 132 22.80 27.23 -24.39
CA PHE A 132 23.38 27.07 -25.73
C PHE A 132 24.77 27.69 -25.90
N PHE A 133 25.15 28.62 -25.01
CA PHE A 133 26.45 29.29 -25.05
C PHE A 133 27.46 28.66 -24.08
N HIS A 134 27.02 27.74 -23.21
CA HIS A 134 27.86 27.03 -22.25
C HIS A 134 28.29 25.67 -22.84
N VAL A 135 29.43 25.63 -23.54
CA VAL A 135 29.85 24.44 -24.30
C VAL A 135 31.36 24.34 -24.46
N THR A 136 31.92 23.18 -24.15
CA THR A 136 33.37 22.96 -24.10
C THR A 136 33.90 22.26 -25.36
N VAL A 137 34.35 23.04 -26.36
CA VAL A 137 34.88 22.49 -27.63
C VAL A 137 36.38 22.22 -27.54
N LYS A 138 36.80 20.96 -27.67
CA LYS A 138 38.22 20.59 -27.80
C LYS A 138 38.67 20.66 -29.26
N THR A 139 39.86 21.20 -29.49
CA THR A 139 40.38 21.44 -30.85
C THR A 139 41.16 20.25 -31.45
N THR A 140 41.49 19.24 -30.64
CA THR A 140 42.39 18.13 -30.99
C THR A 140 41.67 16.87 -31.44
N ASP A 141 40.50 16.57 -30.84
CA ASP A 141 39.81 15.29 -30.98
C ASP A 141 38.44 15.46 -31.65
N ARG A 142 38.09 14.53 -32.54
CA ARG A 142 36.79 14.55 -33.25
C ARG A 142 35.64 14.02 -32.41
N ILE A 143 35.93 13.06 -31.53
CA ILE A 143 34.98 12.48 -30.58
C ILE A 143 35.71 12.43 -29.25
N TYR A 144 35.09 12.95 -28.20
CA TYR A 144 35.67 12.95 -26.87
C TYR A 144 34.56 12.99 -25.80
N GLU A 145 34.93 12.58 -24.60
CA GLU A 145 34.07 12.59 -23.43
C GLU A 145 34.67 13.49 -22.36
N LEU A 146 33.83 14.19 -21.61
CA LEU A 146 34.22 14.90 -20.39
C LEU A 146 33.05 15.04 -19.43
N GLU A 147 33.35 15.36 -18.19
CA GLU A 147 32.37 15.80 -17.20
C GLU A 147 32.34 17.33 -17.20
N GLU A 148 31.15 17.92 -17.37
CA GLU A 148 30.98 19.39 -17.38
C GLU A 148 29.70 19.82 -16.65
N VAL A 149 29.67 21.10 -16.29
CA VAL A 149 28.51 21.71 -15.64
C VAL A 149 27.54 22.20 -16.72
N GLY A 150 26.27 21.86 -16.59
CA GLY A 150 25.19 22.39 -17.40
C GLY A 150 23.96 22.71 -16.56
N ILE A 151 22.84 22.97 -17.22
CA ILE A 151 21.58 23.27 -16.53
C ILE A 151 21.09 22.10 -15.65
N HIS A 152 21.43 20.87 -16.04
CA HIS A 152 21.13 19.64 -15.31
C HIS A 152 22.12 19.36 -14.16
N GLY A 153 23.14 20.20 -13.94
CA GLY A 153 24.20 19.97 -12.97
C GLY A 153 25.50 19.48 -13.60
N MET A 154 26.33 18.79 -12.82
CA MET A 154 27.62 18.24 -13.27
C MET A 154 27.43 16.82 -13.81
N CYS A 155 27.48 16.65 -15.13
CA CYS A 155 27.10 15.42 -15.82
C CYS A 155 28.15 14.99 -16.86
N HIS A 156 28.11 13.71 -17.25
CA HIS A 156 28.96 13.20 -18.33
C HIS A 156 28.40 13.59 -19.70
N SER A 157 29.26 14.12 -20.56
CA SER A 157 28.95 14.57 -21.91
C SER A 157 29.84 13.91 -22.95
N VAL A 158 29.23 13.51 -24.07
CA VAL A 158 29.93 12.97 -25.25
C VAL A 158 29.79 13.96 -26.41
N TYR A 159 30.91 14.32 -27.02
CA TYR A 159 30.97 15.23 -28.16
C TYR A 159 31.34 14.51 -29.45
N ALA A 160 30.76 14.96 -30.57
CA ALA A 160 31.14 14.52 -31.92
C ALA A 160 31.15 15.71 -32.88
N ILE A 161 32.28 15.95 -33.54
CA ILE A 161 32.50 17.08 -34.45
C ILE A 161 32.59 16.59 -35.91
N LYS A 162 31.74 17.14 -36.78
CA LYS A 162 31.72 16.85 -38.22
C LYS A 162 31.83 18.15 -39.02
N ALA A 163 32.86 18.26 -39.86
CA ALA A 163 32.97 19.36 -40.81
C ALA A 163 32.17 19.04 -42.08
N ASN A 164 31.37 19.99 -42.56
CA ASN A 164 30.57 19.82 -43.76
C ASN A 164 31.39 20.27 -44.99
N GLY A 165 31.67 19.34 -45.91
CA GLY A 165 32.64 19.54 -47.00
C GLY A 165 32.25 20.57 -48.06
N GLU A 166 30.95 20.90 -48.17
CA GLU A 166 30.40 21.82 -49.18
C GLU A 166 30.07 23.21 -48.61
N ALA A 167 29.70 23.31 -47.32
CA ALA A 167 29.16 24.54 -46.72
C ALA A 167 30.16 25.35 -45.86
N LYS A 168 31.40 24.88 -45.66
CA LYS A 168 32.39 25.43 -44.69
C LYS A 168 31.93 25.46 -43.21
N ASP A 169 30.68 25.09 -42.91
CA ASP A 169 30.15 24.97 -41.56
C ASP A 169 30.60 23.68 -40.84
N ILE A 170 30.66 23.76 -39.52
CA ILE A 170 30.98 22.66 -38.62
C ILE A 170 29.73 22.31 -37.81
N THR A 171 29.40 21.03 -37.77
CA THR A 171 28.34 20.49 -36.91
C THR A 171 28.97 19.87 -35.68
N ILE A 172 28.54 20.31 -34.50
CA ILE A 172 28.96 19.76 -33.21
C ILE A 172 27.74 19.12 -32.56
N THR A 173 27.82 17.84 -32.23
CA THR A 173 26.79 17.13 -31.48
C THR A 173 27.31 16.89 -30.06
N GLN A 174 26.50 17.24 -29.06
CA GLN A 174 26.76 16.97 -27.65
C GLN A 174 25.61 16.11 -27.12
N THR A 175 25.94 14.98 -26.51
CA THR A 175 24.96 14.12 -25.83
C THR A 175 25.28 14.12 -24.35
N VAL A 176 24.31 14.44 -23.51
CA VAL A 176 24.48 14.54 -22.05
C VAL A 176 23.76 13.37 -21.37
N ASP A 177 24.48 12.63 -20.54
CA ASP A 177 23.90 11.59 -19.68
C ASP A 177 23.40 12.22 -18.38
N VAL A 178 22.13 12.61 -18.38
CA VAL A 178 21.45 13.20 -17.21
C VAL A 178 21.06 12.18 -16.14
N SER A 179 21.23 10.89 -16.41
CA SER A 179 21.01 9.82 -15.43
C SER A 179 22.25 9.57 -14.57
N ASN A 180 23.43 9.99 -15.04
CA ASN A 180 24.73 9.81 -14.41
C ASN A 180 25.45 11.15 -14.14
N CYS A 181 24.86 11.97 -13.27
CA CYS A 181 25.42 13.23 -12.81
C CYS A 181 25.98 13.10 -11.39
N ARG A 182 27.17 13.66 -11.15
CA ARG A 182 27.77 13.72 -9.80
C ARG A 182 26.97 14.63 -8.87
N GLU A 183 26.53 15.77 -9.40
CA GLU A 183 25.68 16.75 -8.72
C GLU A 183 24.54 17.13 -9.67
N GLY A 184 23.50 16.29 -9.72
CA GLY A 184 22.34 16.52 -10.59
C GLY A 184 21.39 17.58 -10.04
N ALA A 185 20.82 18.40 -10.93
CA ALA A 185 19.71 19.30 -10.64
C ALA A 185 18.40 18.52 -10.53
N VAL A 186 18.29 17.73 -9.45
CA VAL A 186 17.15 16.89 -9.11
C VAL A 186 16.74 17.17 -7.67
N ASN A 187 15.44 17.29 -7.43
CA ASN A 187 14.86 17.39 -6.09
C ASN A 187 13.92 16.21 -5.85
N SER A 188 13.97 15.61 -4.67
CA SER A 188 13.06 14.53 -4.31
C SER A 188 12.57 14.67 -2.86
N SER A 189 11.28 14.44 -2.64
CA SER A 189 10.65 14.55 -1.33
C SER A 189 9.58 13.47 -1.12
N GLY A 190 9.29 13.16 0.15
CA GLY A 190 8.30 12.11 0.51
C GLY A 190 8.75 10.68 0.28
N LEU A 191 10.04 10.45 -0.05
CA LEU A 191 10.58 9.13 -0.39
C LEU A 191 11.52 8.54 0.68
N ALA A 192 11.70 9.22 1.82
CA ALA A 192 12.67 8.82 2.85
C ALA A 192 12.44 7.40 3.42
N ALA A 193 11.18 6.99 3.54
CA ALA A 193 10.82 5.67 4.04
C ALA A 193 10.72 4.59 2.93
N ALA A 194 10.79 4.98 1.65
CA ALA A 194 10.82 4.07 0.51
C ALA A 194 12.27 3.78 0.11
N VAL A 195 12.88 2.79 0.76
CA VAL A 195 14.30 2.45 0.61
C VAL A 195 14.59 2.00 -0.83
N LEU A 196 15.70 2.47 -1.41
CA LEU A 196 16.11 2.09 -2.76
C LEU A 196 16.54 0.61 -2.81
N ASP A 197 16.01 -0.15 -3.76
CA ASP A 197 16.43 -1.50 -4.09
C ASP A 197 17.22 -1.51 -5.41
N LYS A 198 18.55 -1.63 -5.26
CA LYS A 198 19.50 -1.64 -6.38
C LYS A 198 19.25 -2.80 -7.33
N VAL A 199 18.83 -3.97 -6.83
CA VAL A 199 18.62 -5.15 -7.68
C VAL A 199 17.34 -5.00 -8.50
N SER A 200 16.26 -4.51 -7.91
CA SER A 200 15.05 -4.15 -8.67
C SER A 200 15.35 -3.10 -9.75
N ARG A 201 16.17 -2.08 -9.44
CA ARG A 201 16.55 -1.04 -10.41
C ARG A 201 17.36 -1.60 -11.59
N GLN A 202 18.16 -2.65 -11.38
CA GLN A 202 18.87 -3.33 -12.47
C GLN A 202 17.94 -4.10 -13.40
N ARG A 203 16.75 -4.53 -12.93
CA ARG A 203 15.75 -5.21 -13.77
C ARG A 203 14.99 -4.24 -14.70
N GLY A 204 14.88 -2.98 -14.28
CA GLY A 204 14.36 -1.89 -15.08
C GLY A 204 14.23 -0.59 -14.28
N GLU A 205 14.00 0.51 -15.00
CA GLU A 205 13.77 1.82 -14.42
C GLU A 205 12.35 2.31 -14.76
N SER A 206 11.89 3.31 -14.01
CA SER A 206 10.60 3.97 -14.27
C SER A 206 10.75 5.31 -14.97
N VAL A 207 11.98 5.83 -15.05
CA VAL A 207 12.32 7.07 -15.74
C VAL A 207 13.58 6.82 -16.56
N ALA A 208 13.56 7.15 -17.85
CA ALA A 208 14.74 7.15 -18.70
C ALA A 208 14.80 8.46 -19.49
N SER A 209 15.93 9.16 -19.44
CA SER A 209 16.07 10.48 -20.04
C SER A 209 17.27 10.54 -20.99
N THR A 210 17.14 11.29 -22.09
CA THR A 210 18.20 11.50 -23.08
C THR A 210 18.21 12.96 -23.49
N VAL A 211 19.40 13.55 -23.59
CA VAL A 211 19.58 14.95 -23.98
C VAL A 211 20.61 15.04 -25.09
N THR A 212 20.28 15.74 -26.16
CA THR A 212 21.17 15.98 -27.30
C THR A 212 21.09 17.43 -27.75
N TYR A 213 22.26 18.04 -27.93
CA TYR A 213 22.42 19.35 -28.56
C TYR A 213 23.15 19.20 -29.89
N VAL A 214 22.73 19.97 -30.88
CA VAL A 214 23.34 20.04 -32.20
C VAL A 214 23.59 21.50 -32.53
N TYR A 215 24.84 21.86 -32.74
CA TYR A 215 25.28 23.21 -33.08
C TYR A 215 25.76 23.23 -34.52
N THR A 216 25.31 24.23 -35.29
CA THR A 216 25.88 24.61 -36.58
C THR A 216 26.70 25.86 -36.38
N VAL A 217 27.99 25.74 -36.67
CA VAL A 217 29.00 26.76 -36.37
C VAL A 217 29.71 27.16 -37.65
N THR A 218 29.72 28.46 -37.93
CA THR A 218 30.49 29.02 -39.04
C THR A 218 31.82 29.55 -38.50
N PRO A 219 32.98 29.02 -38.94
CA PRO A 219 34.28 29.50 -38.49
C PRO A 219 34.54 30.94 -38.98
N THR A 220 34.91 31.84 -38.07
CA THR A 220 35.30 33.23 -38.40
C THR A 220 36.72 33.52 -37.92
N ALA A 221 37.31 34.65 -38.35
CA ALA A 221 38.63 35.09 -37.88
C ALA A 221 38.67 35.37 -36.35
N GLN A 222 37.51 35.50 -35.71
CA GLN A 222 37.34 35.83 -34.29
C GLN A 222 36.90 34.62 -33.45
N GLY A 223 36.71 33.45 -34.08
CA GLY A 223 36.19 32.23 -33.44
C GLY A 223 34.96 31.66 -34.16
N GLY A 224 34.38 30.60 -33.60
CA GLY A 224 33.20 29.92 -34.13
C GLY A 224 31.92 30.70 -33.81
N LEU A 225 31.20 31.12 -34.85
CA LEU A 225 29.90 31.79 -34.72
C LEU A 225 28.77 30.75 -34.75
N ILE A 226 27.95 30.70 -33.70
CA ILE A 226 26.74 29.87 -33.67
C ILE A 226 25.70 30.49 -34.60
N THR A 227 25.45 29.87 -35.75
CA THR A 227 24.38 30.28 -36.67
C THR A 227 23.06 29.59 -36.36
N ARG A 228 23.14 28.35 -35.86
CA ARG A 228 21.98 27.58 -35.38
C ARG A 228 22.38 26.67 -34.23
N ALA A 229 21.56 26.58 -33.19
CA ALA A 229 21.67 25.58 -32.14
C ALA A 229 20.31 24.93 -31.91
N TYR A 230 20.30 23.61 -31.76
CA TYR A 230 19.10 22.82 -31.55
C TYR A 230 19.31 21.87 -30.38
N GLY A 231 18.40 21.89 -29.40
CA GLY A 231 18.41 20.99 -28.24
C GLY A 231 17.16 20.12 -28.25
N LEU A 232 17.34 18.83 -27.98
CA LEU A 232 16.27 17.86 -27.85
C LEU A 232 16.50 17.01 -26.60
N GLU A 233 15.56 17.09 -25.68
CA GLU A 233 15.47 16.26 -24.49
C GLU A 233 14.22 15.40 -24.58
N ARG A 234 14.37 14.12 -24.25
CA ARG A 234 13.28 13.14 -24.17
C ARG A 234 13.35 12.42 -22.86
N GLN A 235 12.23 12.40 -22.13
CA GLN A 235 12.07 11.59 -20.93
C GLN A 235 10.90 10.62 -21.12
N HIS A 236 11.17 9.35 -20.85
CA HIS A 236 10.18 8.29 -20.79
C HIS A 236 9.87 7.99 -19.33
N PHE A 237 8.60 8.02 -18.95
CA PHE A 237 8.13 7.73 -17.60
C PHE A 237 7.01 6.69 -17.61
N THR A 238 7.00 5.80 -16.63
CA THR A 238 5.85 4.95 -16.33
C THR A 238 5.83 4.60 -14.85
N PRO A 239 4.65 4.42 -14.23
CA PRO A 239 4.55 3.91 -12.86
C PRO A 239 4.95 2.43 -12.72
N PHE A 240 5.41 1.78 -13.80
CA PHE A 240 5.86 0.38 -13.85
C PHE A 240 7.30 0.28 -14.40
N ASN A 241 7.62 -0.77 -15.15
CA ASN A 241 8.84 -0.85 -15.96
C ASN A 241 8.69 -0.05 -17.26
N VAL A 242 9.66 0.78 -17.64
CA VAL A 242 9.64 1.50 -18.95
C VAL A 242 9.52 0.58 -20.16
N LYS A 243 9.96 -0.68 -20.04
CA LYS A 243 9.71 -1.73 -21.04
C LYS A 243 8.22 -1.95 -21.27
N GLY A 244 7.41 -1.75 -20.24
CA GLY A 244 5.96 -1.93 -20.18
C GLY A 244 5.14 -0.74 -20.68
N GLY A 245 5.65 0.03 -21.65
CA GLY A 245 5.01 1.24 -22.15
C GLY A 245 5.31 2.47 -21.29
N SER A 246 5.36 3.66 -21.90
CA SER A 246 5.74 4.90 -21.22
C SER A 246 4.97 6.13 -21.72
N PHE A 247 4.74 7.07 -20.80
CA PHE A 247 4.52 8.46 -21.13
C PHE A 247 5.84 9.08 -21.60
N LYS A 248 5.74 9.98 -22.56
CA LYS A 248 6.86 10.67 -23.18
C LYS A 248 6.71 12.16 -22.92
N MET A 249 7.76 12.74 -22.35
CA MET A 249 8.04 14.18 -22.40
C MET A 249 9.04 14.44 -23.51
N GLN A 250 8.80 15.48 -24.31
CA GLN A 250 9.75 15.97 -25.30
C GLN A 250 9.93 17.47 -25.15
N ALA A 251 11.12 17.90 -24.74
CA ALA A 251 11.52 19.29 -24.68
C ALA A 251 12.48 19.60 -25.83
N MET A 252 12.14 20.62 -26.61
CA MET A 252 12.86 21.06 -27.79
C MET A 252 13.17 22.56 -27.64
N LYS A 253 14.40 22.96 -27.92
CA LYS A 253 14.73 24.37 -28.11
C LYS A 253 15.56 24.59 -29.35
N GLU A 254 15.39 25.75 -29.96
CA GLU A 254 16.12 26.16 -31.14
C GLU A 254 16.50 27.63 -31.02
N LEU A 255 17.73 27.93 -31.44
CA LEU A 255 18.27 29.28 -31.53
C LEU A 255 18.82 29.47 -32.95
N VAL A 256 18.37 30.51 -33.65
CA VAL A 256 18.81 30.82 -35.03
C VAL A 256 19.29 32.27 -35.11
N LEU A 257 20.49 32.48 -35.64
CA LEU A 257 21.07 33.81 -35.79
C LEU A 257 20.30 34.60 -36.85
N LEU A 258 19.89 35.82 -36.50
CA LEU A 258 19.19 36.76 -37.38
C LEU A 258 20.13 37.84 -37.91
N ASP A 259 20.92 38.46 -37.03
CA ASP A 259 21.80 39.57 -37.37
C ASP A 259 23.03 39.66 -36.45
N VAL A 260 24.10 40.26 -36.97
CA VAL A 260 25.31 40.60 -36.21
C VAL A 260 25.71 42.04 -36.53
N SER A 261 25.67 42.91 -35.52
CA SER A 261 25.98 44.34 -35.65
C SER A 261 27.08 44.77 -34.68
N ASP A 262 27.68 45.94 -34.92
CA ASP A 262 28.64 46.54 -33.97
C ASP A 262 27.91 47.17 -32.77
N THR A 263 28.43 46.92 -31.57
CA THR A 263 27.86 47.47 -30.33
C THR A 263 28.08 48.98 -30.25
N LYS A 264 26.98 49.75 -30.16
CA LYS A 264 27.02 51.22 -30.05
C LYS A 264 26.95 51.64 -28.58
N SER A 265 28.06 52.16 -28.06
CA SER A 265 28.27 52.72 -26.70
C SER A 265 28.05 51.74 -25.52
N ALA A 266 28.76 51.99 -24.42
CA ALA A 266 28.64 51.19 -23.20
C ALA A 266 27.26 51.37 -22.56
N ILE A 267 26.51 50.28 -22.40
CA ILE A 267 25.20 50.28 -21.74
C ILE A 267 25.43 50.17 -20.23
N THR A 268 24.92 51.14 -19.46
CA THR A 268 24.91 51.08 -17.99
C THR A 268 23.59 50.47 -17.54
N PHE A 269 23.64 49.36 -16.83
CA PHE A 269 22.46 48.71 -16.24
C PHE A 269 22.28 49.15 -14.78
N GLU A 270 21.04 49.10 -14.28
CA GLU A 270 20.74 49.31 -12.86
C GLU A 270 21.43 48.26 -11.98
N GLN A 271 21.43 48.49 -10.66
CA GLN A 271 22.10 47.63 -9.69
C GLN A 271 21.44 46.24 -9.63
N MET A 272 22.07 45.24 -10.25
CA MET A 272 21.59 43.84 -10.31
C MET A 272 22.26 42.98 -9.24
N GLY A 273 21.52 42.00 -8.71
CA GLY A 273 22.05 41.00 -7.80
C GLY A 273 22.49 39.74 -8.53
N SER A 274 23.55 39.09 -8.06
CA SER A 274 23.93 37.75 -8.50
C SER A 274 22.81 36.75 -8.19
N ARG A 275 22.53 35.86 -9.13
CA ARG A 275 21.55 34.76 -9.03
C ARG A 275 22.23 33.39 -9.14
N GLY A 276 23.55 33.36 -9.19
CA GLY A 276 24.36 32.14 -9.28
C GLY A 276 24.49 31.59 -10.71
N ASN A 277 25.06 30.40 -10.78
CA ASN A 277 25.48 29.74 -12.02
C ASN A 277 24.36 29.19 -12.93
N ILE A 278 24.76 28.54 -14.03
CA ILE A 278 23.89 27.95 -15.06
C ILE A 278 23.02 26.79 -14.54
N VAL A 279 23.38 26.17 -13.41
CA VAL A 279 22.64 25.05 -12.81
C VAL A 279 21.26 25.54 -12.36
N TYR A 280 20.23 24.80 -12.75
CA TYR A 280 18.84 25.11 -12.38
C TYR A 280 18.67 25.23 -10.85
N LYS A 281 17.85 26.20 -10.43
CA LYS A 281 17.52 26.42 -9.00
C LYS A 281 16.04 26.08 -8.74
N PHE A 282 15.76 25.11 -7.89
CA PHE A 282 14.39 24.73 -7.52
C PHE A 282 13.78 25.76 -6.56
N VAL A 283 12.59 26.26 -6.91
CA VAL A 283 11.86 27.29 -6.13
C VAL A 283 10.42 26.84 -5.88
N GLY A 284 9.89 27.11 -4.68
CA GLY A 284 8.49 26.85 -4.35
C GLY A 284 8.06 25.38 -4.43
N ALA A 285 9.01 24.44 -4.41
CA ALA A 285 8.78 23.02 -4.69
C ALA A 285 7.81 22.33 -3.71
N HIS A 286 7.53 22.90 -2.54
CA HIS A 286 6.58 22.36 -1.56
C HIS A 286 5.25 23.13 -1.52
N THR A 287 5.22 24.36 -2.02
CA THR A 287 4.04 25.23 -2.01
C THR A 287 3.11 24.90 -3.17
N ASN A 288 3.68 24.71 -4.37
CA ASN A 288 2.90 24.41 -5.57
C ASN A 288 2.49 22.95 -5.58
N VAL A 289 1.19 22.65 -5.73
CA VAL A 289 0.67 21.28 -5.88
C VAL A 289 0.23 21.10 -7.34
N PRO A 290 0.80 20.15 -8.11
CA PRO A 290 0.55 20.00 -9.54
C PRO A 290 -0.77 19.27 -9.86
N ILE A 291 -1.80 19.47 -9.04
CA ILE A 291 -3.16 18.96 -9.25
C ILE A 291 -4.17 20.10 -9.44
N MET A 292 -3.79 21.34 -9.10
CA MET A 292 -4.64 22.52 -9.30
C MET A 292 -3.83 23.81 -9.26
N MET A 293 -4.40 24.87 -9.84
CA MET A 293 -3.93 26.25 -9.74
C MET A 293 -5.07 27.10 -9.18
N GLN A 294 -4.76 27.98 -8.22
CA GLN A 294 -5.72 28.91 -7.62
C GLN A 294 -5.04 30.22 -7.22
N ASN A 295 -5.82 31.27 -7.00
CA ASN A 295 -5.28 32.52 -6.45
C ASN A 295 -4.98 32.37 -4.95
N LEU A 296 -3.71 32.48 -4.60
CA LEU A 296 -3.16 32.36 -3.24
C LEU A 296 -3.07 33.69 -2.46
N GLU A 297 -3.49 34.81 -3.04
CA GLU A 297 -3.60 36.11 -2.35
C GLU A 297 -4.66 36.06 -1.24
N ASP A 298 -4.43 36.81 -0.16
CA ASP A 298 -5.30 36.86 1.03
C ASP A 298 -5.78 35.47 1.50
N PRO A 299 -4.86 34.56 1.87
CA PRO A 299 -5.21 33.15 2.07
C PRO A 299 -6.03 32.89 3.35
N VAL A 300 -5.97 33.76 4.36
CA VAL A 300 -6.60 33.53 5.68
C VAL A 300 -8.14 33.47 5.60
N PRO A 301 -8.86 34.47 5.06
CA PRO A 301 -10.33 34.40 4.96
C PRO A 301 -10.81 33.22 4.10
N LYS A 302 -10.12 32.95 2.99
CA LYS A 302 -10.41 31.83 2.08
C LYS A 302 -10.29 30.48 2.81
N ALA A 303 -9.19 30.28 3.54
CA ALA A 303 -8.99 29.05 4.32
C ALA A 303 -10.05 28.89 5.41
N ILE A 304 -10.45 29.99 6.04
CA ILE A 304 -11.48 29.98 7.08
C ILE A 304 -12.84 29.53 6.53
N GLU A 305 -13.25 30.10 5.41
CA GLU A 305 -14.50 29.76 4.73
C GLU A 305 -14.49 28.29 4.30
N LEU A 306 -13.38 27.84 3.73
CA LEU A 306 -13.26 26.48 3.20
C LEU A 306 -13.28 25.41 4.31
N ILE A 307 -12.68 25.67 5.48
CA ILE A 307 -12.79 24.77 6.65
C ILE A 307 -14.24 24.63 7.09
N LYS A 308 -14.99 25.75 7.18
CA LYS A 308 -16.40 25.71 7.58
C LYS A 308 -17.25 24.94 6.57
N HIS A 309 -17.03 25.20 5.28
CA HIS A 309 -17.74 24.51 4.21
C HIS A 309 -17.46 23.00 4.22
N LEU A 310 -16.17 22.60 4.31
CA LEU A 310 -15.77 21.19 4.36
C LEU A 310 -16.33 20.47 5.59
N ALA A 311 -16.32 21.13 6.76
CA ALA A 311 -16.86 20.57 7.98
C ALA A 311 -18.38 20.32 7.88
N GLU A 312 -19.13 21.27 7.33
CA GLU A 312 -20.58 21.13 7.18
C GLU A 312 -20.94 20.10 6.11
N ALA A 313 -20.27 20.14 4.95
CA ALA A 313 -20.52 19.21 3.84
C ALA A 313 -20.27 17.73 4.21
N ASN A 314 -19.37 17.47 5.18
CA ASN A 314 -18.98 16.12 5.57
C ASN A 314 -19.54 15.64 6.92
N LYS A 315 -20.45 16.41 7.55
CA LYS A 315 -20.87 16.20 8.95
C LYS A 315 -21.71 14.94 9.21
N TYR A 316 -22.44 14.42 8.23
CA TYR A 316 -23.28 13.22 8.43
C TYR A 316 -22.98 12.10 7.44
N HIS A 317 -22.42 12.46 6.29
CA HIS A 317 -21.94 11.57 5.24
C HIS A 317 -20.68 12.19 4.64
N ILE A 318 -19.88 11.42 3.89
CA ILE A 318 -18.77 11.99 3.12
C ILE A 318 -19.28 12.41 1.75
N ASP A 319 -19.23 13.71 1.48
CA ASP A 319 -19.52 14.25 0.15
C ASP A 319 -18.26 14.10 -0.73
N ASN A 320 -18.36 13.19 -1.69
CA ASN A 320 -17.25 12.90 -2.60
C ASN A 320 -17.00 14.01 -3.63
N ALA A 321 -17.90 14.99 -3.79
CA ALA A 321 -17.71 16.10 -4.72
C ALA A 321 -16.74 17.16 -4.15
N VAL A 322 -16.77 17.36 -2.83
CA VAL A 322 -15.99 18.40 -2.15
C VAL A 322 -14.63 17.93 -1.65
N THR A 323 -14.30 16.64 -1.71
CA THR A 323 -13.01 16.15 -1.18
C THR A 323 -11.78 16.75 -1.86
N GLU A 324 -11.92 17.23 -3.09
CA GLU A 324 -10.84 17.90 -3.81
C GLU A 324 -10.55 19.30 -3.27
N ASP A 325 -11.54 19.93 -2.62
CA ASP A 325 -11.35 21.22 -1.97
C ASP A 325 -10.40 21.14 -0.76
N THR A 326 -10.17 19.93 -0.22
CA THR A 326 -9.12 19.73 0.80
C THR A 326 -7.73 20.10 0.27
N ILE A 327 -7.44 19.80 -1.01
CA ILE A 327 -6.17 20.15 -1.65
C ILE A 327 -6.06 21.67 -1.81
N LYS A 328 -7.17 22.35 -2.12
CA LYS A 328 -7.21 23.83 -2.14
C LYS A 328 -6.84 24.40 -0.77
N LEU A 329 -7.40 23.83 0.29
CA LEU A 329 -7.14 24.25 1.65
C LEU A 329 -5.67 24.03 2.05
N TYR A 330 -5.05 22.90 1.69
CA TYR A 330 -3.63 22.66 1.98
C TYR A 330 -2.72 23.71 1.33
N GLN A 331 -2.97 24.05 0.07
CA GLN A 331 -2.21 25.11 -0.62
C GLN A 331 -2.35 26.47 0.09
N LEU A 332 -3.55 26.84 0.52
CA LEU A 332 -3.78 28.08 1.27
C LEU A 332 -3.05 28.06 2.62
N LEU A 333 -3.17 26.98 3.39
CA LEU A 333 -2.49 26.83 4.68
C LEU A 333 -0.97 26.95 4.57
N ARG A 334 -0.36 26.39 3.52
CA ARG A 334 1.09 26.50 3.25
C ARG A 334 1.54 27.95 3.01
N MET A 335 0.64 28.85 2.60
CA MET A 335 0.93 30.28 2.39
C MET A 335 0.68 31.15 3.63
N ILE A 336 -0.11 30.68 4.61
CA ILE A 336 -0.53 31.51 5.74
C ILE A 336 0.64 31.73 6.73
N PRO A 337 0.98 32.98 7.07
CA PRO A 337 1.99 33.25 8.11
C PRO A 337 1.49 32.81 9.49
N TYR A 338 2.39 32.67 10.45
CA TYR A 338 2.06 32.18 11.79
C TYR A 338 0.92 32.95 12.47
N GLU A 339 0.90 34.28 12.32
CA GLU A 339 -0.12 35.17 12.89
C GLU A 339 -1.51 34.81 12.36
N GLY A 340 -1.61 34.44 11.08
CA GLY A 340 -2.86 33.97 10.48
C GLY A 340 -3.32 32.63 11.07
N LEU A 341 -2.40 31.70 11.38
CA LEU A 341 -2.74 30.43 12.03
C LEU A 341 -3.30 30.64 13.44
N ASP A 342 -2.77 31.60 14.20
CA ASP A 342 -3.28 31.95 15.54
C ASP A 342 -4.67 32.63 15.47
N VAL A 343 -4.91 33.48 14.46
CA VAL A 343 -6.24 34.04 14.19
C VAL A 343 -7.25 32.93 13.90
N MET A 344 -6.89 31.97 13.04
CA MET A 344 -7.74 30.82 12.72
C MET A 344 -8.03 29.97 13.97
N TRP A 345 -7.04 29.73 14.82
CA TRP A 345 -7.24 29.01 16.09
C TRP A 345 -8.29 29.68 16.98
N LYS A 346 -8.15 30.99 17.21
CA LYS A 346 -9.11 31.75 18.03
C LYS A 346 -10.53 31.65 17.50
N GLN A 347 -10.68 31.62 16.17
CA GLN A 347 -11.96 31.48 15.52
C GLN A 347 -12.57 30.07 15.66
N PHE A 348 -11.75 29.02 15.61
CA PHE A 348 -12.23 27.64 15.58
C PHE A 348 -12.26 26.95 16.93
N ALA A 349 -11.51 27.42 17.93
CA ALA A 349 -11.37 26.73 19.21
C ALA A 349 -12.69 26.45 19.93
N GLY A 350 -13.73 27.29 19.74
CA GLY A 350 -15.05 27.13 20.34
C GLY A 350 -16.02 26.20 19.61
N ASN A 351 -15.67 25.67 18.42
CA ASN A 351 -16.51 24.75 17.66
C ASN A 351 -15.74 23.44 17.39
N GLU A 352 -16.20 22.33 17.98
CA GLU A 352 -15.48 21.04 17.93
C GLU A 352 -15.23 20.53 16.51
N GLU A 353 -16.18 20.70 15.58
CA GLU A 353 -16.03 20.24 14.20
C GLU A 353 -15.01 21.09 13.44
N HIS A 354 -15.13 22.42 13.48
CA HIS A 354 -14.17 23.31 12.83
C HIS A 354 -12.76 23.14 13.40
N ARG A 355 -12.67 22.99 14.73
CA ARG A 355 -11.42 22.74 15.45
C ARG A 355 -10.77 21.43 14.99
N ARG A 356 -11.54 20.35 14.87
CA ARG A 356 -11.06 19.05 14.41
C ARG A 356 -10.55 19.11 12.97
N TRP A 357 -11.29 19.77 12.09
CA TRP A 357 -10.85 20.00 10.70
C TRP A 357 -9.57 20.84 10.64
N PHE A 358 -9.49 21.93 11.39
CA PHE A 358 -8.29 22.76 11.42
C PHE A 358 -7.05 21.99 11.92
N LEU A 359 -7.17 21.27 13.05
CA LEU A 359 -6.07 20.45 13.58
C LEU A 359 -5.68 19.29 12.67
N GLY A 360 -6.63 18.76 11.88
CA GLY A 360 -6.37 17.72 10.88
C GLY A 360 -5.65 18.24 9.63
N MET A 361 -5.82 19.52 9.28
CA MET A 361 -5.28 20.11 8.05
C MET A 361 -4.00 20.93 8.28
N ILE A 362 -3.80 21.51 9.47
CA ILE A 362 -2.63 22.36 9.78
C ILE A 362 -1.29 21.59 9.70
N VAL A 363 -1.33 20.27 9.82
CA VAL A 363 -0.15 19.39 9.70
C VAL A 363 0.50 19.44 8.31
N GLU A 364 -0.20 19.99 7.31
CA GLU A 364 0.33 20.24 5.96
C GLU A 364 1.15 21.53 5.84
N VAL A 365 1.25 22.32 6.91
CA VAL A 365 2.27 23.35 7.06
C VAL A 365 3.55 22.67 7.53
N THR A 366 4.48 22.40 6.61
CA THR A 366 5.61 21.49 6.85
C THR A 366 6.90 22.15 7.33
N ASP A 367 6.82 23.33 7.94
CA ASP A 367 7.98 24.13 8.40
C ASP A 367 7.85 24.61 9.86
N ALA A 368 8.71 25.55 10.28
CA ALA A 368 8.78 26.08 11.64
C ALA A 368 7.42 26.58 12.18
N ARG A 369 6.50 27.01 11.32
CA ARG A 369 5.19 27.55 11.72
C ARG A 369 4.34 26.51 12.46
N VAL A 370 4.34 25.23 12.04
CA VAL A 370 3.55 24.19 12.71
C VAL A 370 4.13 23.81 14.07
N LEU A 371 5.47 23.81 14.18
CA LEU A 371 6.14 23.55 15.45
C LEU A 371 5.83 24.67 16.46
N LYS A 372 5.95 25.94 16.03
CA LYS A 372 5.59 27.10 16.85
C LYS A 372 4.09 27.10 17.23
N PHE A 373 3.22 26.68 16.31
CA PHE A 373 1.80 26.51 16.63
C PHE A 373 1.60 25.48 17.76
N LEU A 374 2.17 24.29 17.63
CA LEU A 374 2.03 23.22 18.63
C LEU A 374 2.69 23.58 19.97
N GLU A 375 3.87 24.21 19.95
CA GLU A 375 4.53 24.77 21.13
C GLU A 375 3.57 25.62 21.95
N MET A 376 2.92 26.58 21.30
CA MET A 376 2.06 27.54 21.97
C MET A 376 0.81 26.88 22.54
N ARG A 377 0.22 25.92 21.83
CA ARG A 377 -0.94 25.15 22.33
C ARG A 377 -0.55 24.23 23.50
N PHE A 378 0.62 23.61 23.46
CA PHE A 378 1.13 22.76 24.53
C PHE A 378 1.45 23.58 25.78
N GLY A 379 2.03 24.77 25.61
CA GLY A 379 2.29 25.72 26.69
C GLY A 379 1.00 26.23 27.34
N ALA A 380 0.00 26.60 26.53
CA ALA A 380 -1.30 27.07 27.01
C ALA A 380 -2.20 25.94 27.56
N ARG A 381 -1.91 24.68 27.23
CA ARG A 381 -2.73 23.49 27.56
C ARG A 381 -4.18 23.59 27.08
N ASP A 382 -4.39 24.26 25.95
CA ASP A 382 -5.71 24.43 25.33
C ASP A 382 -5.97 23.42 24.18
N ILE A 383 -5.15 22.36 24.13
CA ILE A 383 -5.34 21.16 23.32
C ILE A 383 -5.42 19.92 24.22
N SER A 384 -6.32 18.99 23.91
CA SER A 384 -6.43 17.73 24.67
C SER A 384 -5.27 16.78 24.34
N VAL A 385 -5.01 15.80 25.21
CA VAL A 385 -3.98 14.77 24.99
C VAL A 385 -4.22 14.00 23.68
N ALA A 386 -5.47 13.67 23.37
CA ALA A 386 -5.82 12.92 22.16
C ALA A 386 -5.62 13.75 20.87
N GLU A 387 -5.98 15.03 20.90
CA GLU A 387 -5.71 15.97 19.80
C GLU A 387 -4.21 16.17 19.61
N ALA A 388 -3.47 16.41 20.69
CA ALA A 388 -2.02 16.59 20.68
C ALA A 388 -1.29 15.37 20.09
N LEU A 389 -1.65 14.16 20.53
CA LEU A 389 -1.06 12.91 20.03
C LEU A 389 -1.25 12.78 18.51
N GLN A 390 -2.47 13.00 18.01
CA GLN A 390 -2.77 12.84 16.59
C GLN A 390 -2.13 13.92 15.72
N THR A 391 -2.18 15.18 16.16
CA THR A 391 -1.64 16.31 15.38
C THR A 391 -0.11 16.31 15.39
N LEU A 392 0.54 16.02 16.53
CA LEU A 392 2.00 15.97 16.61
C LEU A 392 2.59 14.85 15.76
N LEU A 393 1.99 13.64 15.80
CA LEU A 393 2.45 12.50 15.02
C LEU A 393 2.49 12.83 13.52
N LEU A 394 1.41 13.40 12.99
CA LEU A 394 1.32 13.76 11.57
C LEU A 394 2.22 14.96 11.24
N ALA A 395 2.26 15.99 12.11
CA ALA A 395 3.13 17.14 11.92
C ALA A 395 4.60 16.73 11.81
N MET A 396 5.10 15.89 12.71
CA MET A 396 6.49 15.39 12.68
C MET A 396 6.78 14.52 11.44
N ASN A 397 5.82 13.69 11.01
CA ASN A 397 5.96 12.88 9.80
C ASN A 397 6.07 13.77 8.53
N HIS A 398 5.26 14.82 8.44
CA HIS A 398 5.19 15.68 7.26
C HIS A 398 6.25 16.79 7.25
N LEU A 399 6.74 17.21 8.42
CA LEU A 399 7.76 18.25 8.60
C LEU A 399 8.98 18.05 7.69
N GLN A 400 9.46 19.12 7.05
CA GLN A 400 10.71 19.07 6.31
C GLN A 400 11.87 18.73 7.26
N ALA A 401 12.70 17.77 6.87
CA ALA A 401 13.76 17.26 7.73
C ALA A 401 15.09 18.01 7.51
N VAL A 402 15.03 19.34 7.53
CA VAL A 402 16.23 20.22 7.44
C VAL A 402 16.80 20.47 8.85
N PRO A 403 18.11 20.74 9.01
CA PRO A 403 18.77 20.85 10.30
C PRO A 403 18.04 21.73 11.33
N ASP A 404 17.63 22.93 10.93
CA ASP A 404 16.99 23.91 11.84
C ASP A 404 15.65 23.42 12.41
N LEU A 405 14.86 22.70 11.60
CA LEU A 405 13.57 22.17 12.02
C LEU A 405 13.71 20.96 12.94
N VAL A 406 14.73 20.13 12.71
CA VAL A 406 15.08 19.02 13.61
C VAL A 406 15.53 19.56 14.97
N GLU A 407 16.33 20.63 14.99
CA GLU A 407 16.75 21.29 16.23
C GLU A 407 15.55 21.86 16.98
N MET A 408 14.66 22.59 16.28
CA MET A 408 13.45 23.15 16.87
C MET A 408 12.54 22.06 17.49
N ALA A 409 12.40 20.92 16.82
CA ALA A 409 11.57 19.81 17.29
C ALA A 409 12.03 19.21 18.64
N LYS A 410 13.30 19.39 19.05
CA LYS A 410 13.82 18.89 20.34
C LYS A 410 13.05 19.41 21.55
N MET A 411 12.48 20.60 21.44
CA MET A 411 11.78 21.25 22.53
C MET A 411 10.67 20.37 23.13
N PHE A 412 9.96 19.60 22.29
CA PHE A 412 8.85 18.73 22.72
C PHE A 412 9.30 17.61 23.65
N LEU A 413 10.58 17.19 23.60
CA LEU A 413 11.17 16.19 24.50
C LEU A 413 11.29 16.71 25.94
N SER A 414 11.25 18.03 26.14
CA SER A 414 11.43 18.67 27.45
C SER A 414 10.13 19.23 28.05
N MET A 415 9.09 19.45 27.23
CA MET A 415 7.87 20.12 27.68
C MET A 415 7.10 19.32 28.75
N PRO A 416 6.59 19.97 29.82
CA PRO A 416 5.80 19.29 30.85
C PRO A 416 4.51 18.64 30.31
N PHE A 417 3.85 19.27 29.34
CA PHE A 417 2.64 18.72 28.73
C PHE A 417 2.91 17.43 27.94
N SER A 418 4.04 17.34 27.24
CA SER A 418 4.46 16.08 26.59
C SER A 418 4.55 14.90 27.55
N LYS A 419 4.90 15.16 28.82
CA LYS A 419 5.05 14.16 29.87
C LYS A 419 3.79 13.98 30.73
N SER A 420 2.70 14.69 30.44
CA SER A 420 1.46 14.60 31.23
C SER A 420 0.68 13.30 31.01
N ASN A 421 0.98 12.58 29.93
CA ASN A 421 0.39 11.29 29.61
C ASN A 421 1.43 10.39 28.94
N ILE A 422 1.46 9.11 29.32
CA ILE A 422 2.46 8.16 28.83
C ILE A 422 2.38 7.92 27.31
N HIS A 423 1.18 7.90 26.72
CA HIS A 423 1.01 7.70 25.29
C HIS A 423 1.46 8.94 24.50
N LEU A 424 1.17 10.14 24.99
CA LEU A 424 1.68 11.38 24.40
C LEU A 424 3.21 11.42 24.46
N TRP A 425 3.80 11.06 25.60
CA TRP A 425 5.26 10.98 25.75
C TRP A 425 5.88 9.99 24.76
N HIS A 426 5.32 8.78 24.65
CA HIS A 426 5.77 7.79 23.68
C HIS A 426 5.71 8.33 22.26
N THR A 427 4.58 8.94 21.86
CA THR A 427 4.43 9.52 20.52
C THR A 427 5.45 10.62 20.25
N VAL A 428 5.72 11.51 21.22
CA VAL A 428 6.72 12.59 21.08
C VAL A 428 8.11 12.00 20.80
N VAL A 429 8.54 11.04 21.62
CA VAL A 429 9.90 10.46 21.57
C VAL A 429 10.09 9.62 20.31
N LEU A 430 9.09 8.79 19.95
CA LEU A 430 9.13 7.98 18.73
C LEU A 430 9.10 8.82 17.46
N SER A 431 8.25 9.87 17.41
CA SER A 431 8.14 10.76 16.25
C SER A 431 9.40 11.59 16.03
N TYR A 432 10.07 12.02 17.12
CA TYR A 432 11.37 12.67 17.02
C TYR A 432 12.43 11.72 16.43
N GLY A 433 12.46 10.45 16.86
CA GLY A 433 13.31 9.43 16.24
C GLY A 433 13.06 9.28 14.73
N SER A 434 11.80 9.24 14.31
CA SER A 434 11.44 9.16 12.88
C SER A 434 11.85 10.41 12.09
N LEU A 435 11.75 11.60 12.69
CA LEU A 435 12.23 12.84 12.09
C LEU A 435 13.76 12.81 11.88
N VAL A 436 14.52 12.32 12.86
CA VAL A 436 15.98 12.10 12.74
C VAL A 436 16.29 11.12 11.60
N TYR A 437 15.52 10.04 11.46
CA TYR A 437 15.71 9.11 10.34
C TYR A 437 15.52 9.77 8.98
N LYS A 438 14.45 10.57 8.82
CA LYS A 438 14.15 11.33 7.61
C LYS A 438 15.27 12.33 7.31
N HIS A 439 15.80 13.01 8.33
CA HIS A 439 16.93 13.92 8.20
C HIS A 439 18.18 13.19 7.68
N CYS A 440 18.53 12.06 8.29
CA CYS A 440 19.68 11.26 7.87
C CYS A 440 19.50 10.56 6.51
N ALA A 441 18.29 10.47 5.97
CA ALA A 441 18.07 9.96 4.61
C ALA A 441 18.44 11.00 3.53
N ILE A 442 18.47 12.29 3.90
CA ILE A 442 18.79 13.41 3.00
C ILE A 442 20.26 13.83 3.17
N TYR A 443 20.76 13.89 4.41
CA TYR A 443 22.12 14.36 4.72
C TYR A 443 23.03 13.19 5.07
N THR A 444 24.06 12.95 4.23
CA THR A 444 25.07 11.90 4.44
C THR A 444 26.48 12.51 4.34
N PRO A 445 27.34 12.39 5.37
CA PRO A 445 27.11 11.74 6.67
C PRO A 445 26.10 12.51 7.53
N CYS A 446 25.29 11.80 8.32
CA CYS A 446 24.29 12.42 9.19
C CYS A 446 24.93 13.04 10.45
N PRO A 447 24.51 14.25 10.88
CA PRO A 447 25.03 14.87 12.10
C PRO A 447 24.60 14.16 13.40
N VAL A 448 25.57 13.88 14.28
CA VAL A 448 25.32 13.25 15.60
C VAL A 448 24.46 14.13 16.51
N THR A 449 24.52 15.46 16.36
CA THR A 449 23.73 16.42 17.13
C THR A 449 22.22 16.22 17.00
N ALA A 450 21.76 15.61 15.90
CA ALA A 450 20.35 15.29 15.69
C ALA A 450 19.89 14.13 16.60
N VAL A 451 20.71 13.10 16.78
CA VAL A 451 20.37 11.92 17.60
C VAL A 451 20.74 12.07 19.07
N GLN A 452 21.63 13.01 19.42
CA GLN A 452 22.16 13.20 20.78
C GLN A 452 21.09 13.18 21.90
N PRO A 453 19.92 13.85 21.78
CA PRO A 453 18.92 13.83 22.84
C PRO A 453 18.39 12.42 23.17
N LEU A 454 18.33 11.53 22.18
CA LEU A 454 17.89 10.15 22.37
C LEU A 454 18.99 9.28 22.99
N LEU A 455 20.27 9.58 22.68
CA LEU A 455 21.42 8.92 23.32
C LEU A 455 21.47 9.26 24.82
N ASP A 456 21.30 10.54 25.15
CA ASP A 456 21.30 11.02 26.53
C ASP A 456 20.14 10.39 27.32
N MET A 457 18.94 10.31 26.71
CA MET A 457 17.78 9.66 27.32
C MET A 457 18.02 8.18 27.62
N ALA A 458 18.67 7.44 26.71
CA ALA A 458 19.00 6.04 26.92
C ALA A 458 19.98 5.87 28.11
N LEU A 459 21.05 6.65 28.13
CA LEU A 459 22.06 6.61 29.20
C LEU A 459 21.47 7.03 30.56
N ASP A 460 20.59 8.03 30.59
CA ASP A 460 19.87 8.42 31.80
C ASP A 460 18.94 7.33 32.31
N GLY A 461 18.22 6.65 31.42
CA GLY A 461 17.39 5.49 31.75
C GLY A 461 18.21 4.38 32.38
N LEU A 462 19.37 4.06 31.79
CA LEU A 462 20.33 3.09 32.31
C LEU A 462 20.84 3.46 33.70
N LYS A 463 21.26 4.72 33.89
CA LYS A 463 21.78 5.24 35.16
C LYS A 463 20.75 5.21 36.29
N LYS A 464 19.48 5.43 35.97
CA LYS A 464 18.35 5.39 36.93
C LYS A 464 17.80 3.98 37.15
N SER A 465 18.29 2.99 36.40
CA SER A 465 17.71 1.64 36.36
C SER A 465 16.21 1.65 36.06
N ASN A 466 15.72 2.61 35.26
CA ASN A 466 14.31 2.71 34.88
C ASN A 466 14.06 2.01 33.55
N GLU A 467 13.44 0.84 33.62
CA GLU A 467 13.18 -0.03 32.48
C GLU A 467 12.29 0.62 31.39
N ALA A 468 11.29 1.41 31.78
CA ALA A 468 10.38 2.07 30.83
C ALA A 468 11.12 3.15 30.03
N ASP A 469 11.96 3.94 30.70
CA ASP A 469 12.78 4.98 30.07
C ASP A 469 13.81 4.37 29.10
N MET A 470 14.45 3.26 29.49
CA MET A 470 15.37 2.54 28.61
C MET A 470 14.66 2.06 27.33
N ILE A 471 13.48 1.45 27.46
CA ILE A 471 12.77 0.88 26.31
C ILE A 471 12.29 1.95 25.34
N ILE A 472 11.69 3.03 25.83
CA ILE A 472 11.21 4.08 24.91
C ILE A 472 12.37 4.79 24.20
N ALA A 473 13.50 5.00 24.89
CA ALA A 473 14.70 5.56 24.29
C ALA A 473 15.30 4.62 23.22
N LEU A 474 15.44 3.32 23.52
CA LEU A 474 15.93 2.32 22.56
C LEU A 474 15.03 2.17 21.33
N LYS A 475 13.70 2.21 21.52
CA LYS A 475 12.74 2.21 20.41
C LYS A 475 12.88 3.46 19.54
N ALA A 476 13.06 4.64 20.13
CA ALA A 476 13.28 5.87 19.37
C ALA A 476 14.66 5.91 18.68
N LEU A 477 15.70 5.34 19.29
CA LEU A 477 16.98 5.11 18.61
C LEU A 477 16.81 4.14 17.43
N GLY A 478 15.96 3.12 17.59
CA GLY A 478 15.55 2.21 16.53
C GLY A 478 14.86 2.92 15.36
N ASN A 479 13.98 3.88 15.66
CA ASN A 479 13.38 4.76 14.65
C ASN A 479 14.43 5.63 13.95
N ALA A 480 15.33 6.27 14.71
CA ALA A 480 16.36 7.16 14.19
C ALA A 480 17.35 6.44 13.25
N GLY A 481 17.68 5.19 13.55
CA GLY A 481 18.57 4.36 12.74
C GLY A 481 19.94 5.03 12.48
N HIS A 482 20.43 5.82 13.43
CA HIS A 482 21.67 6.59 13.28
C HIS A 482 22.89 5.72 13.67
N PRO A 483 23.93 5.56 12.81
CA PRO A 483 25.10 4.73 13.15
C PRO A 483 25.84 5.14 14.42
N GLY A 484 25.88 6.45 14.72
CA GLY A 484 26.41 6.99 15.99
C GLY A 484 25.73 6.44 17.26
N SER A 485 24.56 5.79 17.15
CA SER A 485 23.87 5.18 18.28
C SER A 485 24.48 3.84 18.72
N ILE A 486 25.27 3.17 17.87
CA ILE A 486 25.78 1.81 18.12
C ILE A 486 26.52 1.73 19.46
N LYS A 487 27.44 2.66 19.72
CA LYS A 487 28.22 2.68 20.98
C LYS A 487 27.32 2.75 22.21
N THR A 488 26.25 3.54 22.16
CA THR A 488 25.28 3.65 23.24
C THR A 488 24.46 2.37 23.38
N ILE A 489 23.98 1.81 22.26
CA ILE A 489 23.20 0.56 22.24
C ILE A 489 24.00 -0.61 22.82
N MET A 490 25.32 -0.68 22.56
CA MET A 490 26.19 -1.74 23.08
C MET A 490 26.19 -1.85 24.61
N TYR A 491 25.93 -0.77 25.37
CA TYR A 491 25.80 -0.83 26.82
C TYR A 491 24.59 -1.66 27.29
N PHE A 492 23.62 -1.89 26.41
CA PHE A 492 22.41 -2.67 26.68
C PHE A 492 22.48 -4.08 26.11
N LEU A 493 23.52 -4.43 25.36
CA LEU A 493 23.64 -5.73 24.71
C LEU A 493 24.51 -6.69 25.56
N PRO A 494 24.02 -7.91 25.84
CA PRO A 494 24.75 -8.87 26.66
C PRO A 494 25.94 -9.43 25.85
N GLY A 495 27.05 -9.72 26.53
CA GLY A 495 28.21 -10.38 25.93
C GLY A 495 29.04 -9.55 24.94
N VAL A 496 28.64 -8.31 24.66
CA VAL A 496 29.36 -7.34 23.79
C VAL A 496 29.75 -6.07 24.56
N ALA A 497 29.05 -5.74 25.65
CA ALA A 497 29.41 -4.65 26.54
C ALA A 497 30.73 -4.93 27.29
N ALA A 498 31.61 -3.93 27.37
CA ALA A 498 32.86 -4.04 28.14
C ALA A 498 32.61 -4.27 29.65
N THR A 499 31.48 -3.77 30.16
CA THR A 499 30.98 -3.98 31.53
C THR A 499 29.55 -4.52 31.46
N PRO A 500 29.34 -5.83 31.60
CA PRO A 500 28.01 -6.43 31.52
C PRO A 500 27.09 -5.91 32.62
N VAL A 501 25.96 -5.33 32.22
CA VAL A 501 24.86 -4.98 33.13
C VAL A 501 23.78 -6.04 32.95
N ASP A 502 23.35 -6.67 34.04
CA ASP A 502 22.23 -7.61 33.99
C ASP A 502 20.93 -6.82 33.76
N LEU A 503 20.32 -7.03 32.59
CA LEU A 503 19.17 -6.26 32.13
C LEU A 503 17.99 -7.19 31.79
N PRO A 504 16.74 -6.78 32.04
CA PRO A 504 15.58 -7.59 31.72
C PRO A 504 15.47 -7.93 30.23
N PRO A 505 14.90 -9.10 29.86
CA PRO A 505 14.78 -9.55 28.46
C PRO A 505 14.11 -8.55 27.52
N ARG A 506 13.12 -7.76 27.99
CA ARG A 506 12.49 -6.71 27.17
C ARG A 506 13.42 -5.54 26.83
N VAL A 507 14.33 -5.17 27.73
CA VAL A 507 15.34 -4.14 27.45
C VAL A 507 16.33 -4.68 26.43
N LEU A 508 16.79 -5.91 26.61
CA LEU A 508 17.69 -6.58 25.66
C LEU A 508 17.04 -6.69 24.27
N SER A 509 15.77 -7.07 24.22
CA SER A 509 15.01 -7.15 22.97
C SER A 509 14.88 -5.79 22.28
N ALA A 510 14.53 -4.74 23.03
CA ALA A 510 14.47 -3.38 22.50
C ALA A 510 15.84 -2.92 21.98
N ALA A 511 16.94 -3.28 22.67
CA ALA A 511 18.29 -2.96 22.25
C ALA A 511 18.66 -3.67 20.93
N VAL A 512 18.37 -4.98 20.79
CA VAL A 512 18.61 -5.70 19.53
C VAL A 512 17.79 -5.11 18.39
N GLN A 513 16.50 -4.86 18.61
CA GLN A 513 15.61 -4.29 17.61
C GLN A 513 15.99 -2.84 17.22
N SER A 514 16.71 -2.11 18.08
CA SER A 514 17.17 -0.75 17.76
C SER A 514 18.21 -0.70 16.63
N MET A 515 18.89 -1.82 16.33
CA MET A 515 19.87 -1.90 15.25
C MET A 515 19.24 -2.09 13.86
N ARG A 516 17.93 -2.30 13.78
CA ARG A 516 17.25 -2.76 12.56
C ARG A 516 17.33 -1.80 11.37
N LEU A 517 17.23 -0.49 11.62
CA LEU A 517 17.43 0.52 10.57
C LEU A 517 18.91 0.91 10.41
N ILE A 518 19.74 0.67 11.43
CA ILE A 518 21.20 0.84 11.37
C ILE A 518 21.81 -0.21 10.43
N ALA A 519 21.26 -1.43 10.41
CA ALA A 519 21.67 -2.53 9.54
C ALA A 519 21.74 -2.16 8.05
N ALA A 520 20.92 -1.21 7.59
CA ALA A 520 20.93 -0.73 6.21
C ALA A 520 22.00 0.36 5.95
N ARG A 521 22.47 1.06 6.98
CA ARG A 521 23.43 2.18 6.88
C ARG A 521 24.86 1.78 7.22
N ASP A 522 25.03 0.91 8.21
CA ASP A 522 26.32 0.34 8.62
C ASP A 522 26.19 -1.19 8.81
N PRO A 523 26.05 -1.94 7.69
CA PRO A 523 25.81 -3.38 7.75
C PRO A 523 26.96 -4.15 8.40
N HIS A 524 28.21 -3.72 8.23
CA HIS A 524 29.39 -4.45 8.73
C HIS A 524 29.45 -4.45 10.25
N THR A 525 29.36 -3.28 10.90
CA THR A 525 29.37 -3.21 12.37
C THR A 525 28.20 -3.98 12.98
N VAL A 526 27.02 -3.92 12.35
CA VAL A 526 25.84 -4.67 12.82
C VAL A 526 26.00 -6.17 12.63
N GLN A 527 26.63 -6.64 11.55
CA GLN A 527 26.94 -8.06 11.33
C GLN A 527 27.81 -8.61 12.47
N ASP A 528 28.87 -7.90 12.84
CA ASP A 528 29.80 -8.35 13.89
C ASP A 528 29.07 -8.50 15.24
N ILE A 529 28.27 -7.50 15.61
CA ILE A 529 27.49 -7.51 16.85
C ILE A 529 26.44 -8.64 16.83
N ALA A 530 25.65 -8.73 15.76
CA ALA A 530 24.58 -9.71 15.65
C ALA A 530 25.10 -11.15 15.61
N MET A 531 26.23 -11.39 14.92
CA MET A 531 26.89 -12.69 14.89
C MET A 531 27.41 -13.08 16.27
N SER A 532 28.06 -12.16 16.99
CA SER A 532 28.55 -12.41 18.36
C SER A 532 27.43 -12.86 19.29
N MET A 533 26.31 -12.15 19.29
CA MET A 533 25.13 -12.50 20.09
C MET A 533 24.49 -13.83 19.66
N PHE A 534 24.40 -14.09 18.36
CA PHE A 534 23.84 -15.35 17.86
C PHE A 534 24.65 -16.57 18.32
N LEU A 535 25.98 -16.46 18.39
CA LEU A 535 26.87 -17.56 18.76
C LEU A 535 26.96 -17.84 20.27
N GLN A 536 26.60 -16.89 21.12
CA GLN A 536 26.62 -17.04 22.58
C GLN A 536 25.47 -17.95 23.06
N LYS A 537 25.82 -19.19 23.44
CA LYS A 537 24.86 -20.24 23.82
C LYS A 537 24.20 -20.04 25.18
N ASP A 538 24.77 -19.18 26.02
CA ASP A 538 24.27 -18.79 27.33
C ASP A 538 23.19 -17.70 27.25
N LEU A 539 23.05 -17.01 26.10
CA LEU A 539 21.97 -16.06 25.88
C LEU A 539 20.62 -16.75 25.69
N LEU A 540 19.56 -16.06 26.10
CA LEU A 540 18.18 -16.48 25.88
C LEU A 540 17.92 -16.72 24.38
N ALA A 541 17.27 -17.85 24.07
CA ALA A 541 16.94 -18.26 22.70
C ALA A 541 16.27 -17.14 21.89
N GLU A 542 15.37 -16.39 22.53
CA GLU A 542 14.69 -15.22 21.94
C GLU A 542 15.68 -14.17 21.43
N ILE A 543 16.65 -13.77 22.25
CA ILE A 543 17.63 -12.74 21.90
C ILE A 543 18.54 -13.23 20.77
N ARG A 544 18.92 -14.52 20.79
CA ARG A 544 19.71 -15.14 19.71
C ARG A 544 18.95 -15.19 18.38
N MET A 545 17.65 -15.50 18.41
CA MET A 545 16.78 -15.49 17.24
C MET A 545 16.57 -14.07 16.69
N GLN A 546 16.40 -13.07 17.56
CA GLN A 546 16.33 -11.67 17.15
C GLN A 546 17.65 -11.19 16.55
N ALA A 547 18.79 -11.53 17.15
CA ALA A 547 20.11 -11.23 16.60
C ALA A 547 20.29 -11.88 15.22
N PHE A 548 19.85 -13.13 15.06
CA PHE A 548 19.81 -13.80 13.76
C PHE A 548 18.94 -13.03 12.75
N MET A 549 17.76 -12.53 13.13
CA MET A 549 16.95 -11.69 12.23
C MET A 549 17.69 -10.41 11.80
N ILE A 550 18.29 -9.69 12.76
CA ILE A 550 19.06 -8.47 12.50
C ILE A 550 20.26 -8.75 11.59
N LEU A 551 20.95 -9.89 11.79
CA LEU A 551 22.03 -10.33 10.91
C LEU A 551 21.55 -10.45 9.46
N PHE A 552 20.37 -11.02 9.22
CA PHE A 552 19.82 -11.16 7.87
C PHE A 552 19.26 -9.85 7.29
N ASP A 553 18.84 -8.90 8.11
CA ASP A 553 18.49 -7.54 7.67
C ASP A 553 19.70 -6.80 7.05
N THR A 554 20.94 -7.17 7.41
CA THR A 554 22.17 -6.64 6.79
C THR A 554 22.49 -7.21 5.40
N LYS A 555 21.69 -8.17 4.90
CA LYS A 555 21.91 -8.90 3.63
C LYS A 555 23.30 -9.59 3.59
N PRO A 556 23.53 -10.60 4.45
CA PRO A 556 24.84 -11.23 4.63
C PRO A 556 25.34 -11.93 3.36
N SER A 557 26.66 -12.01 3.22
CA SER A 557 27.30 -12.69 2.09
C SER A 557 27.15 -14.22 2.17
N MET A 558 27.39 -14.90 1.06
CA MET A 558 27.42 -16.37 1.01
C MET A 558 28.38 -16.96 2.07
N ALA A 559 29.54 -16.35 2.28
CA ALA A 559 30.52 -16.81 3.26
C ALA A 559 29.96 -16.76 4.69
N LEU A 560 29.28 -15.66 5.04
CA LEU A 560 28.69 -15.48 6.36
C LEU A 560 27.48 -16.41 6.57
N VAL A 561 26.65 -16.62 5.54
CA VAL A 561 25.55 -17.60 5.58
C VAL A 561 26.10 -19.03 5.76
N SER A 562 27.17 -19.40 5.07
CA SER A 562 27.84 -20.71 5.26
C SER A 562 28.42 -20.85 6.67
N ALA A 563 29.02 -19.80 7.22
CA ALA A 563 29.51 -19.82 8.59
C ALA A 563 28.36 -20.03 9.59
N VAL A 564 27.25 -19.30 9.46
CA VAL A 564 26.03 -19.50 10.27
C VAL A 564 25.50 -20.93 10.13
N THR A 565 25.50 -21.47 8.91
CA THR A 565 25.07 -22.84 8.61
C THR A 565 25.90 -23.87 9.38
N ALA A 566 27.22 -23.76 9.34
CA ALA A 566 28.12 -24.66 10.07
C ALA A 566 27.87 -24.61 11.59
N HIS A 567 27.64 -23.43 12.17
CA HIS A 567 27.31 -23.31 13.59
C HIS A 567 25.94 -23.90 13.93
N LEU A 568 24.95 -23.78 13.03
CA LEU A 568 23.63 -24.39 13.20
C LEU A 568 23.67 -25.92 13.17
N GLU A 569 24.63 -26.53 12.46
CA GLU A 569 24.81 -27.99 12.48
C GLU A 569 25.18 -28.51 13.88
N GLU A 570 25.90 -27.71 14.67
CA GLU A 570 26.33 -28.04 16.03
C GLU A 570 25.40 -27.48 17.13
N GLU A 571 24.35 -26.75 16.74
CA GLU A 571 23.42 -26.15 17.68
C GLU A 571 22.53 -27.21 18.34
N LYS A 572 22.33 -27.06 19.65
CA LYS A 572 21.56 -27.97 20.50
C LYS A 572 20.20 -27.38 20.88
N ASP A 573 20.08 -26.06 20.89
CA ASP A 573 18.80 -25.38 21.15
C ASP A 573 17.87 -25.50 19.93
N LEU A 574 16.86 -26.38 20.06
CA LEU A 574 15.88 -26.64 19.01
C LEU A 574 14.99 -25.43 18.70
N GLN A 575 14.81 -24.48 19.63
CA GLN A 575 14.07 -23.24 19.35
C GLN A 575 14.86 -22.39 18.35
N VAL A 576 16.15 -22.17 18.62
CA VAL A 576 17.04 -21.40 17.74
C VAL A 576 17.19 -22.07 16.38
N VAL A 577 17.44 -23.39 16.35
CA VAL A 577 17.60 -24.13 15.09
C VAL A 577 16.32 -24.14 14.27
N SER A 578 15.16 -24.42 14.88
CA SER A 578 13.88 -24.44 14.17
C SER A 578 13.58 -23.08 13.53
N PHE A 579 13.81 -22.00 14.28
CA PHE A 579 13.63 -20.64 13.77
C PHE A 579 14.59 -20.33 12.63
N ALA A 580 15.90 -20.52 12.82
CA ALA A 580 16.90 -20.22 11.82
C ALA A 580 16.71 -21.07 10.55
N PHE A 581 16.46 -22.37 10.70
CA PHE A 581 16.19 -23.26 9.57
C PHE A 581 14.93 -22.84 8.79
N SER A 582 13.81 -22.56 9.47
CA SER A 582 12.57 -22.13 8.80
C SER A 582 12.71 -20.74 8.15
N TYR A 583 13.51 -19.85 8.73
CA TYR A 583 13.85 -18.55 8.16
C TYR A 583 14.66 -18.70 6.87
N LEU A 584 15.76 -19.48 6.91
CA LEU A 584 16.58 -19.80 5.74
C LEU A 584 15.74 -20.49 4.66
N LYS A 585 14.91 -21.47 5.02
CA LYS A 585 14.00 -22.16 4.11
C LYS A 585 13.03 -21.21 3.42
N SER A 586 12.46 -20.27 4.16
CA SER A 586 11.53 -19.29 3.60
C SER A 586 12.24 -18.29 2.67
N LEU A 587 13.48 -17.90 2.98
CA LEU A 587 14.29 -17.05 2.10
C LEU A 587 14.79 -17.77 0.84
N ALA A 588 15.11 -19.06 0.94
CA ALA A 588 15.59 -19.88 -0.18
C ALA A 588 14.60 -19.99 -1.35
N ILE A 589 13.31 -19.74 -1.11
CA ILE A 589 12.27 -19.75 -2.14
C ILE A 589 11.76 -18.34 -2.51
N SER A 590 12.37 -17.30 -1.93
CA SER A 590 11.97 -15.91 -2.16
C SER A 590 12.16 -15.50 -3.61
N ARG A 591 11.15 -14.83 -4.18
CA ARG A 591 11.15 -14.34 -5.57
C ARG A 591 11.38 -12.83 -5.67
N THR A 592 11.54 -12.13 -4.54
CA THR A 592 11.77 -10.67 -4.57
C THR A 592 13.20 -10.33 -4.97
N PRO A 593 13.43 -9.24 -5.72
CA PRO A 593 14.77 -8.91 -6.23
C PRO A 593 15.82 -8.69 -5.15
N ASP A 594 15.45 -8.01 -4.05
CA ASP A 594 16.33 -7.70 -2.92
C ASP A 594 16.86 -8.94 -2.17
N ASN A 595 16.24 -10.10 -2.40
CA ASN A 595 16.64 -11.38 -1.81
C ASN A 595 17.31 -12.31 -2.80
N HIS A 596 17.53 -11.93 -4.05
CA HIS A 596 18.03 -12.83 -5.09
C HIS A 596 19.32 -13.57 -4.67
N PHE A 597 20.35 -12.85 -4.24
CA PHE A 597 21.62 -13.43 -3.80
C PHE A 597 21.47 -14.21 -2.49
N LEU A 598 20.69 -13.68 -1.56
CA LEU A 598 20.45 -14.29 -0.26
C LEU A 598 19.68 -15.61 -0.39
N SER A 599 18.73 -15.69 -1.32
CA SER A 599 17.95 -16.87 -1.66
C SER A 599 18.85 -18.00 -2.18
N THR A 600 19.86 -17.67 -3.01
CA THR A 600 20.87 -18.63 -3.44
C THR A 600 21.69 -19.17 -2.27
N ALA A 601 22.18 -18.29 -1.39
CA ALA A 601 22.94 -18.69 -0.22
C ALA A 601 22.13 -19.56 0.75
N CYS A 602 20.90 -19.14 1.05
CA CYS A 602 19.96 -19.87 1.88
C CYS A 602 19.58 -21.22 1.27
N SER A 603 19.49 -21.33 -0.06
CA SER A 603 19.22 -22.61 -0.74
C SER A 603 20.31 -23.65 -0.48
N VAL A 604 21.57 -23.22 -0.43
CA VAL A 604 22.69 -24.10 -0.06
C VAL A 604 22.61 -24.47 1.43
N ALA A 605 22.41 -23.48 2.30
CA ALA A 605 22.26 -23.70 3.75
C ALA A 605 21.14 -24.70 4.08
N VAL A 606 19.99 -24.56 3.43
CA VAL A 606 18.84 -25.45 3.62
C VAL A 606 19.14 -26.87 3.17
N LYS A 607 19.87 -27.06 2.06
CA LYS A 607 20.28 -28.42 1.61
C LYS A 607 21.20 -29.11 2.63
N ILE A 608 22.07 -28.35 3.30
CA ILE A 608 22.97 -28.86 4.35
C ILE A 608 22.18 -29.20 5.63
N LEU A 609 21.27 -28.32 6.06
CA LEU A 609 20.56 -28.46 7.34
C LEU A 609 19.33 -29.38 7.26
N ALA A 610 18.69 -29.51 6.09
CA ALA A 610 17.45 -30.26 5.93
C ALA A 610 17.53 -31.75 6.33
N PRO A 611 18.61 -32.50 6.05
CA PRO A 611 18.75 -33.88 6.50
C PRO A 611 18.60 -34.04 8.02
N LYS A 612 19.09 -33.07 8.79
CA LYS A 612 19.07 -33.10 10.27
C LYS A 612 17.83 -32.44 10.87
N PHE A 613 17.42 -31.28 10.34
CA PHE A 613 16.42 -30.42 10.96
C PHE A 613 15.13 -30.25 10.14
N GLY A 614 15.05 -30.85 8.96
CA GLY A 614 13.91 -30.70 8.04
C GLY A 614 12.57 -31.23 8.56
N ARG A 615 12.56 -31.97 9.67
CA ARG A 615 11.37 -32.59 10.30
C ARG A 615 10.90 -31.88 11.57
N LEU A 616 11.51 -30.76 11.96
CA LEU A 616 11.10 -30.03 13.17
C LEU A 616 9.67 -29.49 13.04
N SER A 617 8.84 -29.79 14.05
CA SER A 617 7.40 -29.48 14.08
C SER A 617 7.11 -28.02 14.48
N TYR A 618 5.82 -27.64 14.50
CA TYR A 618 5.31 -26.31 14.84
C TYR A 618 5.39 -25.96 16.33
N HIS A 619 5.69 -26.94 17.21
CA HIS A 619 5.88 -26.69 18.65
C HIS A 619 7.13 -25.84 18.95
N TYR A 620 8.03 -25.69 17.98
CA TYR A 620 9.23 -24.84 18.06
C TYR A 620 9.02 -23.50 17.34
N SER A 621 9.92 -22.55 17.62
CA SER A 621 9.97 -21.25 16.96
C SER A 621 10.04 -21.39 15.45
N ARG A 622 9.36 -20.48 14.73
CA ARG A 622 9.13 -20.57 13.29
C ARG A 622 9.18 -19.18 12.63
N ALA A 623 9.74 -19.16 11.43
CA ALA A 623 9.66 -18.04 10.51
C ALA A 623 8.98 -18.47 9.21
N TRP A 624 8.08 -17.64 8.73
CA TRP A 624 7.35 -17.87 7.49
C TRP A 624 7.38 -16.62 6.63
N ARG A 625 7.57 -16.81 5.33
CA ARG A 625 7.53 -15.74 4.33
C ARG A 625 6.76 -16.19 3.11
N MET A 626 5.85 -15.35 2.66
CA MET A 626 5.20 -15.45 1.37
C MET A 626 5.50 -14.19 0.57
N ASP A 627 6.02 -14.36 -0.64
CA ASP A 627 6.24 -13.25 -1.53
C ASP A 627 5.94 -13.58 -3.00
N TRP A 628 5.66 -12.51 -3.75
CA TRP A 628 5.50 -12.53 -5.20
C TRP A 628 6.04 -11.22 -5.75
N PHE A 629 6.66 -11.29 -6.93
CA PHE A 629 7.16 -10.14 -7.66
C PHE A 629 7.02 -10.38 -9.16
N ASN A 630 6.67 -9.33 -9.92
CA ASN A 630 6.60 -9.38 -11.37
C ASN A 630 7.50 -8.29 -11.98
N ASP A 631 8.34 -8.69 -12.94
CA ASP A 631 9.35 -7.84 -13.55
C ASP A 631 8.78 -6.82 -14.56
N ASP A 632 7.63 -7.10 -15.18
CA ASP A 632 6.94 -6.19 -16.11
C ASP A 632 6.30 -5.02 -15.35
N PHE A 633 5.72 -5.30 -14.18
CA PHE A 633 5.19 -4.26 -13.28
C PHE A 633 6.26 -3.63 -12.39
N LEU A 634 7.46 -4.22 -12.28
CA LEU A 634 8.47 -3.93 -11.25
C LEU A 634 7.85 -3.75 -9.86
N SER A 635 6.91 -4.63 -9.53
CA SER A 635 6.17 -4.57 -8.29
C SER A 635 5.91 -5.94 -7.70
N GLY A 636 5.73 -5.97 -6.38
CA GLY A 636 5.53 -7.19 -5.63
C GLY A 636 5.15 -6.92 -4.19
N ILE A 637 4.74 -7.97 -3.50
CA ILE A 637 4.39 -7.92 -2.08
C ILE A 637 5.07 -9.07 -1.35
N ALA A 638 5.53 -8.79 -0.13
CA ALA A 638 6.01 -9.82 0.79
C ALA A 638 5.30 -9.69 2.14
N ALA A 639 4.90 -10.82 2.69
CA ALA A 639 4.36 -10.95 4.04
C ALA A 639 5.23 -11.93 4.83
N GLU A 640 5.61 -11.53 6.04
CA GLU A 640 6.47 -12.29 6.94
C GLU A 640 5.77 -12.46 8.28
N VAL A 641 5.85 -13.67 8.84
CA VAL A 641 5.34 -13.98 10.19
C VAL A 641 6.44 -14.69 10.96
N TYR A 642 6.77 -14.16 12.14
CA TYR A 642 7.78 -14.69 13.04
C TYR A 642 7.12 -15.07 14.37
N MET A 643 7.41 -16.27 14.85
CA MET A 643 6.95 -16.79 16.12
C MET A 643 8.16 -17.23 16.94
N LEU A 644 8.44 -16.50 18.02
CA LEU A 644 9.55 -16.76 18.94
C LEU A 644 9.02 -17.43 20.20
N ARG A 645 9.57 -18.57 20.60
CA ARG A 645 9.18 -19.36 21.79
C ARG A 645 10.38 -19.57 22.72
N GLY A 646 10.12 -19.55 24.03
CA GLY A 646 11.07 -20.02 25.04
C GLY A 646 11.08 -21.55 25.15
N ALA A 647 12.11 -22.12 25.77
CA ALA A 647 12.25 -23.58 25.93
C ALA A 647 11.13 -24.20 26.80
N THR A 648 10.51 -23.42 27.68
CA THR A 648 9.48 -23.86 28.65
C THR A 648 8.08 -23.36 28.34
N ASP A 649 7.89 -22.58 27.27
CA ASP A 649 6.68 -21.76 27.09
C ASP A 649 5.72 -22.36 26.05
N ILE A 650 4.47 -22.62 26.46
CA ILE A 650 3.39 -23.11 25.58
C ILE A 650 2.92 -22.01 24.62
N LEU A 651 2.90 -20.76 25.08
CA LEU A 651 2.61 -19.59 24.26
C LEU A 651 3.90 -18.97 23.72
N PRO A 652 3.92 -18.49 22.46
CA PRO A 652 5.03 -17.72 21.95
C PRO A 652 5.35 -16.51 22.85
N THR A 653 6.64 -16.26 23.07
CA THR A 653 7.12 -15.03 23.70
C THR A 653 6.76 -13.82 22.87
N GLU A 654 6.94 -13.93 21.56
CA GLU A 654 6.68 -12.84 20.65
C GLU A 654 6.15 -13.36 19.31
N ILE A 655 5.17 -12.63 18.76
CA ILE A 655 4.68 -12.81 17.40
C ILE A 655 4.86 -11.50 16.67
N LEU A 656 5.52 -11.54 15.51
CA LEU A 656 5.71 -10.39 14.64
C LEU A 656 5.13 -10.68 13.26
N ILE A 657 4.38 -9.73 12.74
CA ILE A 657 3.84 -9.76 11.37
C ILE A 657 4.40 -8.55 10.65
N LYS A 658 5.05 -8.75 9.49
CA LYS A 658 5.60 -7.67 8.66
C LYS A 658 5.05 -7.76 7.23
N ARG A 659 4.77 -6.61 6.61
CA ARG A 659 4.42 -6.51 5.20
C ARG A 659 5.34 -5.53 4.47
N LYS A 660 5.83 -5.92 3.29
CA LYS A 660 6.66 -5.10 2.40
C LYS A 660 5.99 -4.98 1.03
N LEU A 661 5.99 -3.77 0.49
CA LEU A 661 5.60 -3.46 -0.89
C LEU A 661 6.85 -3.13 -1.68
N HIS A 662 7.11 -3.91 -2.72
CA HIS A 662 8.14 -3.62 -3.71
C HIS A 662 7.48 -2.88 -4.86
N VAL A 663 7.99 -1.70 -5.21
CA VAL A 663 7.42 -0.89 -6.30
C VAL A 663 8.50 0.03 -6.85
N ILE A 664 8.74 -0.02 -8.17
CA ILE A 664 9.59 0.94 -8.89
C ILE A 664 11.00 1.04 -8.29
N GLY A 665 11.68 -0.09 -8.14
CA GLY A 665 13.05 -0.09 -7.61
C GLY A 665 13.15 0.35 -6.15
N ARG A 666 12.05 0.37 -5.39
CA ARG A 666 12.02 0.73 -3.97
C ARG A 666 11.22 -0.27 -3.15
N ILE A 667 11.50 -0.31 -1.86
CA ILE A 667 10.84 -1.16 -0.86
C ILE A 667 10.21 -0.25 0.19
N LEU A 668 8.90 -0.39 0.38
CA LEU A 668 8.14 0.29 1.40
C LEU A 668 7.64 -0.74 2.41
N GLN A 669 8.06 -0.63 3.66
CA GLN A 669 7.57 -1.50 4.73
C GLN A 669 6.21 -1.00 5.22
N LEU A 670 5.11 -1.62 4.79
CA LEU A 670 3.76 -1.10 5.02
C LEU A 670 3.39 -1.09 6.51
N LEU A 671 2.85 -2.22 7.00
CA LEU A 671 2.45 -2.39 8.39
C LEU A 671 3.29 -3.51 9.00
N GLU A 672 3.76 -3.26 10.21
CA GLU A 672 4.26 -4.28 11.10
C GLU A 672 3.57 -4.19 12.44
N CYS A 673 3.19 -5.34 12.97
CA CYS A 673 2.59 -5.48 14.29
C CYS A 673 3.38 -6.52 15.07
N GLY A 674 3.65 -6.22 16.33
CA GLY A 674 4.28 -7.17 17.25
C GLY A 674 3.53 -7.26 18.56
N VAL A 675 3.47 -8.48 19.07
CA VAL A 675 2.78 -8.81 20.32
C VAL A 675 3.73 -9.65 21.16
N ARG A 676 4.08 -9.15 22.35
CA ARG A 676 4.97 -9.82 23.31
C ARG A 676 4.17 -10.26 24.53
N ALA A 677 4.12 -11.55 24.79
CA ALA A 677 3.37 -12.15 25.89
C ALA A 677 4.31 -12.39 27.07
N GLU A 678 4.48 -11.42 27.97
CA GLU A 678 5.38 -11.54 29.13
C GLU A 678 4.66 -12.18 30.32
N GLY A 679 3.73 -11.45 30.97
CA GLY A 679 3.08 -11.92 32.19
C GLY A 679 2.12 -13.09 31.96
N ILE A 680 1.43 -13.15 30.82
CA ILE A 680 0.40 -14.16 30.60
C ILE A 680 0.95 -15.60 30.58
N LYS A 681 2.24 -15.79 30.28
CA LYS A 681 2.91 -17.10 30.28
C LYS A 681 2.86 -17.80 31.63
N GLU A 682 2.94 -17.04 32.71
CA GLU A 682 2.90 -17.55 34.08
C GLU A 682 1.55 -18.23 34.39
N LEU A 683 0.48 -17.92 33.65
CA LEU A 683 -0.84 -18.54 33.80
C LEU A 683 -0.91 -19.95 33.21
N PHE A 684 -0.15 -20.23 32.15
CA PHE A 684 -0.32 -21.45 31.34
C PHE A 684 0.54 -22.63 31.79
N GLY A 685 1.43 -22.45 32.77
CA GLY A 685 2.27 -23.52 33.33
C GLY A 685 3.00 -24.35 32.25
N THR A 686 3.26 -25.63 32.53
CA THR A 686 3.84 -26.58 31.57
C THR A 686 2.80 -27.32 30.73
N ASN A 687 1.51 -27.23 31.06
CA ASN A 687 0.42 -27.81 30.27
C ASN A 687 -0.89 -27.02 30.47
N ILE A 688 -1.72 -26.93 29.41
CA ILE A 688 -3.08 -26.38 29.46
C ILE A 688 -4.06 -27.57 29.54
N PRO A 689 -4.79 -27.75 30.67
CA PRO A 689 -5.72 -28.86 30.82
C PRO A 689 -6.78 -28.88 29.72
N GLY A 690 -6.84 -29.97 28.94
CA GLY A 690 -7.80 -30.13 27.84
C GLY A 690 -7.37 -29.53 26.50
N PHE A 691 -6.17 -28.93 26.40
CA PHE A 691 -5.60 -28.45 25.15
C PHE A 691 -4.95 -29.61 24.37
N LYS A 692 -5.42 -29.84 23.16
CA LYS A 692 -5.02 -30.92 22.24
C LYS A 692 -3.98 -30.46 21.21
N GLY A 693 -3.79 -29.15 21.05
CA GLY A 693 -2.82 -28.56 20.11
C GLY A 693 -3.33 -28.43 18.68
N ASP A 694 -4.60 -28.71 18.44
CA ASP A 694 -5.24 -28.65 17.12
C ASP A 694 -5.96 -27.30 16.88
N LEU A 695 -5.96 -26.40 17.87
CA LEU A 695 -6.65 -25.11 17.85
C LEU A 695 -8.17 -25.23 17.63
N SER A 696 -8.75 -26.39 17.98
CA SER A 696 -10.19 -26.63 17.98
C SER A 696 -10.94 -25.72 18.97
N TRP A 697 -12.27 -25.70 18.86
CA TRP A 697 -13.13 -25.00 19.82
C TRP A 697 -12.89 -25.44 21.27
N SER A 698 -12.58 -26.72 21.50
CA SER A 698 -12.18 -27.22 22.82
C SER A 698 -10.86 -26.62 23.31
N ASP A 699 -9.87 -26.45 22.42
CA ASP A 699 -8.59 -25.82 22.75
C ASP A 699 -8.75 -24.34 23.09
N ILE A 700 -9.57 -23.62 22.33
CA ILE A 700 -9.92 -22.22 22.61
C ILE A 700 -10.59 -22.12 23.99
N HIS A 701 -11.49 -23.04 24.31
CA HIS A 701 -12.17 -23.06 25.61
C HIS A 701 -11.24 -23.42 26.77
N ALA A 702 -10.27 -24.32 26.54
CA ALA A 702 -9.22 -24.67 27.48
C ALA A 702 -8.31 -23.47 27.76
N ILE A 703 -7.85 -22.77 26.70
CA ILE A 703 -7.08 -21.52 26.82
C ILE A 703 -7.88 -20.47 27.61
N PHE A 704 -9.15 -20.27 27.27
CA PHE A 704 -10.01 -19.30 27.94
C PHE A 704 -10.21 -19.63 29.43
N SER A 705 -10.31 -20.92 29.78
CA SER A 705 -10.46 -21.35 31.16
C SER A 705 -9.24 -21.01 32.02
N VAL A 706 -8.04 -21.09 31.47
CA VAL A 706 -6.79 -20.71 32.15
C VAL A 706 -6.65 -19.19 32.25
N LEU A 707 -7.05 -18.46 31.20
CA LEU A 707 -7.06 -17.00 31.20
C LEU A 707 -7.95 -16.38 32.28
N LYS A 708 -8.93 -17.12 32.82
CA LYS A 708 -9.76 -16.66 33.95
C LYS A 708 -8.95 -16.44 35.24
N ASN A 709 -7.79 -17.09 35.40
CA ASN A 709 -6.95 -17.00 36.60
C ASN A 709 -5.93 -15.84 36.57
N TRP A 710 -6.06 -14.90 35.63
CA TRP A 710 -5.15 -13.77 35.43
C TRP A 710 -4.98 -12.84 36.66
N GLU A 711 -5.92 -12.86 37.61
CA GLU A 711 -5.82 -12.10 38.86
C GLU A 711 -4.58 -12.48 39.70
N ASN A 712 -4.04 -13.68 39.48
CA ASN A 712 -2.85 -14.21 40.16
C ASN A 712 -1.53 -13.63 39.61
N LEU A 713 -1.55 -12.84 38.52
CA LEU A 713 -0.34 -12.24 37.96
C LEU A 713 0.21 -11.12 38.84
N PRO A 714 1.54 -10.92 38.91
CA PRO A 714 2.16 -9.84 39.67
C PRO A 714 1.83 -8.46 39.06
N ASP A 715 1.60 -7.45 39.91
CA ASP A 715 1.18 -6.10 39.48
C ASP A 715 2.32 -5.31 38.77
N ASN A 716 3.58 -5.67 39.03
CA ASN A 716 4.76 -4.94 38.56
C ASN A 716 5.22 -5.31 37.13
N ARG A 717 4.51 -6.20 36.41
CA ARG A 717 4.89 -6.65 35.05
C ARG A 717 3.74 -6.52 34.06
N PRO A 718 4.00 -6.15 32.79
CA PRO A 718 2.97 -6.14 31.76
C PRO A 718 2.49 -7.56 31.45
N ILE A 719 1.18 -7.71 31.25
CA ILE A 719 0.54 -8.95 30.79
C ILE A 719 0.95 -9.21 29.34
N LEU A 720 0.87 -8.16 28.52
CA LEU A 720 1.17 -8.15 27.09
C LEU A 720 1.76 -6.78 26.72
N SER A 721 2.74 -6.75 25.84
CA SER A 721 3.17 -5.52 25.16
C SER A 721 2.80 -5.58 23.69
N VAL A 722 2.30 -4.48 23.15
CA VAL A 722 1.94 -4.36 21.74
C VAL A 722 2.66 -3.19 21.11
N PHE A 723 3.13 -3.38 19.89
CA PHE A 723 3.67 -2.29 19.07
C PHE A 723 3.19 -2.37 17.64
N SER A 724 3.15 -1.21 16.98
CA SER A 724 2.90 -1.11 15.56
C SER A 724 3.91 -0.17 14.90
N ARG A 725 4.38 -0.58 13.72
CA ARG A 725 5.28 0.19 12.88
C ARG A 725 4.65 0.42 11.51
N LEU A 726 4.79 1.64 11.01
CA LEU A 726 4.35 2.06 9.68
C LEU A 726 5.57 2.59 8.93
N PHE A 727 5.79 2.17 7.69
CA PHE A 727 6.96 2.59 6.90
C PHE A 727 8.31 2.30 7.57
N GLY A 728 8.37 1.21 8.35
CA GLY A 728 9.54 0.78 9.12
C GLY A 728 9.73 1.54 10.45
N GLN A 729 8.94 2.58 10.71
CA GLN A 729 8.99 3.45 11.88
C GLN A 729 7.94 3.05 12.93
N GLU A 730 8.35 2.86 14.17
CA GLU A 730 7.44 2.57 15.29
C GLU A 730 6.67 3.82 15.69
N TRP A 731 5.34 3.80 15.53
CA TRP A 731 4.48 4.96 15.81
C TRP A 731 3.63 4.75 17.08
N PHE A 732 3.46 3.49 17.48
CA PHE A 732 2.66 3.11 18.64
C PHE A 732 3.33 1.98 19.42
N PHE A 733 3.38 2.15 20.73
CA PHE A 733 3.82 1.15 21.70
C PHE A 733 3.03 1.32 23.01
N ALA A 734 2.48 0.21 23.52
CA ALA A 734 1.76 0.20 24.79
C ALA A 734 1.96 -1.12 25.54
N ASP A 735 2.07 -0.99 26.85
CA ASP A 735 2.06 -2.09 27.80
C ASP A 735 0.64 -2.26 28.37
N ILE A 736 0.12 -3.49 28.32
CA ILE A 736 -1.15 -3.88 28.90
C ILE A 736 -0.86 -4.45 30.29
N ASN A 737 -1.09 -3.64 31.31
CA ASN A 737 -0.83 -4.01 32.71
C ASN A 737 -2.08 -4.58 33.40
N LYS A 738 -1.85 -5.25 34.53
CA LYS A 738 -2.91 -5.79 35.38
C LYS A 738 -3.90 -4.72 35.86
N ASP A 739 -3.45 -3.54 36.23
CA ASP A 739 -4.33 -2.43 36.67
C ASP A 739 -5.29 -1.97 35.56
N TRP A 740 -4.79 -1.85 34.33
CA TRP A 740 -5.62 -1.46 33.20
C TRP A 740 -6.65 -2.55 32.87
N ALA A 741 -6.22 -3.82 32.85
CA ALA A 741 -7.10 -4.96 32.66
C ALA A 741 -8.16 -5.07 33.79
N GLN A 742 -7.76 -4.84 35.04
CA GLN A 742 -8.68 -4.76 36.19
C GLN A 742 -9.65 -3.62 36.07
N THR A 743 -9.22 -2.45 35.60
CA THR A 743 -10.11 -1.30 35.42
C THR A 743 -11.19 -1.62 34.39
N ILE A 744 -10.81 -2.21 33.25
CA ILE A 744 -11.77 -2.63 32.22
C ILE A 744 -12.68 -3.72 32.78
N ILE A 745 -12.13 -4.79 33.36
CA ILE A 745 -12.92 -5.92 33.85
C ILE A 745 -13.87 -5.49 34.98
N LYS A 746 -13.40 -4.69 35.96
CA LYS A 746 -14.25 -4.10 37.00
C LYS A 746 -15.36 -3.26 36.39
N ALA A 747 -15.09 -2.52 35.31
CA ALA A 747 -16.12 -1.75 34.62
C ALA A 747 -17.20 -2.61 33.95
N VAL A 748 -16.88 -3.82 33.44
CA VAL A 748 -17.86 -4.71 32.77
C VAL A 748 -18.38 -5.86 33.65
N ARG A 749 -17.95 -5.97 34.92
CA ARG A 749 -18.39 -7.05 35.83
C ARG A 749 -19.89 -7.01 36.09
N SER A 750 -20.49 -8.19 36.25
CA SER A 750 -21.91 -8.32 36.64
C SER A 750 -22.24 -7.72 38.02
N THR A 751 -21.25 -7.52 38.88
CA THR A 751 -21.40 -6.87 40.19
C THR A 751 -21.09 -5.37 40.17
N ALA A 752 -20.69 -4.81 39.04
CA ALA A 752 -20.32 -3.39 38.95
C ALA A 752 -21.55 -2.50 39.08
N GLY A 753 -21.47 -1.48 39.94
CA GLY A 753 -22.57 -0.55 40.22
C GLY A 753 -22.53 0.71 39.36
N LYS A 754 -23.18 1.77 39.85
CA LYS A 754 -23.35 3.06 39.15
C LYS A 754 -22.04 3.81 38.93
N GLU A 755 -21.01 3.49 39.70
CA GLU A 755 -19.65 4.02 39.57
C GLU A 755 -18.92 3.52 38.32
N SER A 756 -19.44 2.48 37.64
CA SER A 756 -18.83 1.98 36.41
C SER A 756 -19.00 2.95 35.23
N PRO A 757 -17.96 3.18 34.41
CA PRO A 757 -18.10 3.95 33.17
C PRO A 757 -19.07 3.30 32.17
N VAL A 758 -19.26 1.96 32.23
CA VAL A 758 -20.25 1.24 31.42
C VAL A 758 -21.68 1.62 31.82
N TRP A 759 -21.91 1.89 33.11
CA TRP A 759 -23.19 2.40 33.58
C TRP A 759 -23.51 3.75 32.94
N GLY A 760 -22.55 4.68 32.94
CA GLY A 760 -22.67 5.96 32.25
C GLY A 760 -22.92 5.82 30.74
N MET A 761 -22.31 4.82 30.09
CA MET A 761 -22.59 4.51 28.68
C MET A 761 -24.02 4.02 28.47
N ILE A 762 -24.54 3.17 29.36
CA ILE A 762 -25.93 2.70 29.30
C ILE A 762 -26.91 3.86 29.51
N GLU A 763 -26.65 4.73 30.49
CA GLU A 763 -27.48 5.92 30.71
C GLU A 763 -27.46 6.88 29.50
N ASN A 764 -26.28 7.08 28.89
CA ASN A 764 -26.15 7.88 27.67
C ASN A 764 -26.89 7.24 26.50
N LEU A 765 -26.81 5.90 26.36
CA LEU A 765 -27.56 5.14 25.36
C LEU A 765 -29.08 5.27 25.59
N GLN A 766 -29.55 5.27 26.84
CA GLN A 766 -30.95 5.48 27.20
C GLN A 766 -31.43 6.91 26.92
N LYS A 767 -30.57 7.91 27.18
CA LYS A 767 -30.83 9.33 26.85
C LYS A 767 -30.79 9.60 25.34
N GLY A 768 -30.13 8.73 24.57
CA GLY A 768 -29.88 8.89 23.15
C GLY A 768 -28.47 9.43 22.92
N LEU A 769 -27.61 8.58 22.35
CA LEU A 769 -26.24 8.90 21.97
C LEU A 769 -26.22 9.39 20.53
N SER A 770 -25.61 10.56 20.29
CA SER A 770 -25.25 11.04 18.95
C SER A 770 -23.77 11.37 18.96
N TRP A 771 -23.00 10.69 18.12
CA TRP A 771 -21.55 10.85 18.02
C TRP A 771 -21.14 10.93 16.56
N HIS A 772 -20.29 11.91 16.25
CA HIS A 772 -19.76 12.12 14.93
C HIS A 772 -18.25 12.36 14.98
N TRP A 773 -17.54 11.77 14.02
CA TRP A 773 -16.12 11.95 13.83
C TRP A 773 -15.79 11.98 12.34
N THR A 774 -15.17 13.07 11.91
CA THR A 774 -14.61 13.22 10.55
C THR A 774 -13.15 13.62 10.62
N LYS A 775 -12.35 13.09 9.70
CA LYS A 775 -10.95 13.46 9.59
C LYS A 775 -10.42 13.35 8.16
N PRO A 776 -9.82 14.42 7.63
CA PRO A 776 -8.98 14.35 6.44
C PRO A 776 -7.57 13.83 6.80
N PHE A 777 -7.01 13.01 5.92
CA PHE A 777 -5.61 12.58 5.98
C PHE A 777 -4.96 12.75 4.61
N PHE A 778 -3.80 13.39 4.59
CA PHE A 778 -2.92 13.39 3.43
C PHE A 778 -1.82 12.36 3.67
N ILE A 779 -1.98 11.17 3.11
CA ILE A 779 -1.19 9.99 3.51
C ILE A 779 0.14 9.94 2.74
N VAL A 780 0.13 10.33 1.46
CA VAL A 780 1.33 10.33 0.61
C VAL A 780 1.39 11.62 -0.18
N GLU A 781 2.51 12.34 -0.05
CA GLU A 781 3.00 13.34 -1.00
C GLU A 781 4.43 12.92 -1.37
N ALA A 782 4.58 12.29 -2.53
CA ALA A 782 5.87 11.89 -3.05
C ALA A 782 6.15 12.64 -4.34
N ARG A 783 7.31 13.29 -4.43
CA ARG A 783 7.65 14.17 -5.55
C ARG A 783 9.08 13.92 -6.01
N TYR A 784 9.27 13.93 -7.32
CA TYR A 784 10.55 13.89 -8.00
C TYR A 784 10.52 14.97 -9.07
N SER A 785 11.44 15.94 -8.99
CA SER A 785 11.55 17.03 -9.95
C SER A 785 12.94 17.05 -10.55
N GLN A 786 13.03 17.23 -11.86
CA GLN A 786 14.28 17.31 -12.61
C GLN A 786 14.26 18.55 -13.50
N ALA A 787 15.38 19.25 -13.61
CA ALA A 787 15.51 20.36 -14.55
C ALA A 787 15.46 19.87 -16.00
N THR A 788 14.76 20.60 -16.88
CA THR A 788 14.81 20.40 -18.34
C THR A 788 15.76 21.40 -18.99
N THR A 789 16.16 21.11 -20.23
CA THR A 789 16.99 21.98 -21.08
C THR A 789 16.38 23.37 -21.33
N LEU A 790 15.05 23.51 -21.15
CA LEU A 790 14.31 24.77 -21.31
C LEU A 790 14.37 25.68 -20.09
N GLY A 791 14.92 25.21 -18.96
CA GLY A 791 14.82 25.95 -17.70
C GLY A 791 13.46 25.80 -17.01
N LEU A 792 12.73 24.73 -17.32
CA LEU A 792 11.48 24.36 -16.65
C LEU A 792 11.66 23.04 -15.89
N PRO A 793 11.04 22.86 -14.70
CA PRO A 793 11.15 21.62 -13.96
C PRO A 793 10.10 20.62 -14.45
N VAL A 794 10.54 19.44 -14.91
CA VAL A 794 9.63 18.29 -15.07
C VAL A 794 9.44 17.64 -13.69
N GLU A 795 8.19 17.43 -13.31
CA GLU A 795 7.79 16.85 -12.03
C GLU A 795 7.02 15.55 -12.27
N ILE A 796 7.41 14.52 -11.51
CA ILE A 796 6.64 13.30 -11.29
C ILE A 796 6.19 13.33 -9.84
N SER A 797 4.88 13.34 -9.61
CA SER A 797 4.36 13.37 -8.24
C SER A 797 3.15 12.47 -8.03
N LYS A 798 3.03 11.98 -6.80
CA LYS A 798 1.99 11.07 -6.36
C LYS A 798 1.36 11.62 -5.09
N PHE A 799 0.04 11.74 -5.12
CA PHE A 799 -0.74 12.26 -4.01
C PHE A 799 -1.82 11.26 -3.62
N TYR A 800 -1.91 10.95 -2.33
CA TYR A 800 -2.94 10.07 -1.79
C TYR A 800 -3.62 10.74 -0.60
N HIS A 801 -4.87 11.15 -0.80
CA HIS A 801 -5.69 11.82 0.18
C HIS A 801 -6.89 10.95 0.56
N THR A 802 -7.35 11.05 1.79
CA THR A 802 -8.60 10.43 2.22
C THR A 802 -9.37 11.34 3.16
N VAL A 803 -10.68 11.43 2.98
CA VAL A 803 -11.61 11.96 3.99
C VAL A 803 -12.37 10.77 4.55
N THR A 804 -12.32 10.57 5.86
CA THR A 804 -13.00 9.47 6.55
C THR A 804 -13.98 10.03 7.57
N GLY A 805 -15.18 9.46 7.62
CA GLY A 805 -16.25 9.91 8.49
C GLY A 805 -17.02 8.74 9.10
N ILE A 806 -17.34 8.87 10.38
CA ILE A 806 -18.19 7.95 11.13
C ILE A 806 -19.22 8.77 11.89
N THR A 807 -20.49 8.43 11.71
CA THR A 807 -21.62 8.99 12.46
C THR A 807 -22.38 7.84 13.08
N VAL A 808 -22.64 7.92 14.37
CA VAL A 808 -23.39 6.92 15.13
C VAL A 808 -24.47 7.63 15.93
N ASN A 809 -25.72 7.28 15.67
CA ASN A 809 -26.84 7.58 16.55
C ASN A 809 -27.36 6.25 17.11
N ALA A 810 -27.55 6.21 18.42
CA ALA A 810 -28.05 5.03 19.09
C ALA A 810 -28.93 5.41 20.28
N LYS A 811 -30.07 4.76 20.39
CA LYS A 811 -30.96 4.89 21.55
C LYS A 811 -31.39 3.51 22.01
N GLY A 812 -31.20 3.24 23.29
CA GLY A 812 -31.51 1.94 23.88
C GLY A 812 -32.55 2.02 24.99
N THR A 813 -33.34 0.98 25.14
CA THR A 813 -34.21 0.75 26.29
C THR A 813 -33.86 -0.59 26.92
N VAL A 814 -33.85 -0.64 28.24
CA VAL A 814 -33.54 -1.86 28.99
C VAL A 814 -34.71 -2.14 29.93
N ASN A 815 -35.31 -3.32 29.81
CA ASN A 815 -36.51 -3.70 30.57
C ASN A 815 -36.31 -5.07 31.25
N PRO A 816 -36.40 -5.16 32.60
CA PRO A 816 -36.44 -4.05 33.55
C PRO A 816 -35.10 -3.29 33.57
N PRO A 817 -35.09 -1.97 33.84
CA PRO A 817 -33.85 -1.20 33.91
C PRO A 817 -32.98 -1.68 35.08
N PRO A 818 -31.64 -1.73 34.93
CA PRO A 818 -30.75 -2.11 36.00
C PRO A 818 -30.82 -1.06 37.13
N THR A 819 -30.92 -1.53 38.37
CA THR A 819 -31.09 -0.69 39.57
C THR A 819 -29.80 -0.52 40.35
N ASP A 820 -29.09 -1.64 40.57
CA ASP A 820 -27.93 -1.69 41.48
C ASP A 820 -26.63 -2.20 40.83
N HIS A 821 -26.70 -3.21 39.95
CA HIS A 821 -25.50 -3.79 39.33
C HIS A 821 -25.74 -4.27 37.89
N LEU A 822 -24.70 -4.23 37.04
CA LEU A 822 -24.78 -4.57 35.61
C LEU A 822 -25.25 -6.00 35.32
N GLY A 823 -25.13 -6.92 36.29
CA GLY A 823 -25.56 -8.30 36.16
C GLY A 823 -27.06 -8.46 35.94
N GLN A 824 -27.86 -7.47 36.32
CA GLN A 824 -29.30 -7.45 36.05
C GLN A 824 -29.61 -7.40 34.54
N LEU A 825 -28.66 -6.94 33.70
CA LEU A 825 -28.77 -6.94 32.24
C LEU A 825 -28.89 -8.35 31.65
N TRP A 826 -28.32 -9.37 32.30
CA TRP A 826 -28.42 -10.77 31.84
C TRP A 826 -29.86 -11.31 31.87
N ASN A 827 -30.70 -10.72 32.70
CA ASN A 827 -32.13 -11.06 32.84
C ASN A 827 -33.05 -9.99 32.21
N SER A 828 -32.48 -9.01 31.51
CA SER A 828 -33.22 -7.90 30.91
C SER A 828 -33.34 -8.09 29.41
N GLU A 829 -34.44 -7.59 28.85
CA GLU A 829 -34.56 -7.37 27.42
C GLU A 829 -33.94 -6.01 27.07
N ILE A 830 -32.98 -6.03 26.16
CA ILE A 830 -32.28 -4.83 25.69
C ILE A 830 -32.72 -4.56 24.26
N SER A 831 -33.43 -3.47 24.04
CA SER A 831 -33.80 -3.01 22.70
C SER A 831 -32.94 -1.79 22.33
N VAL A 832 -32.30 -1.80 21.17
CA VAL A 832 -31.45 -0.71 20.68
C VAL A 832 -31.86 -0.33 19.28
N GLU A 833 -32.28 0.91 19.08
CA GLU A 833 -32.42 1.51 17.76
C GLU A 833 -31.13 2.24 17.42
N THR A 834 -30.56 1.94 16.26
CA THR A 834 -29.36 2.63 15.79
C THR A 834 -29.47 2.96 14.31
N ASP A 835 -29.03 4.16 13.97
CA ASP A 835 -28.74 4.57 12.62
C ASP A 835 -27.41 5.33 12.56
N GLY A 836 -26.75 5.28 11.41
CA GLY A 836 -25.44 5.85 11.29
C GLY A 836 -24.85 5.67 9.90
N PHE A 837 -23.61 6.11 9.78
CA PHE A 837 -22.89 6.13 8.53
C PHE A 837 -21.41 5.88 8.80
N PHE A 838 -20.82 4.96 8.03
CA PHE A 838 -19.38 4.82 7.90
C PHE A 838 -19.02 5.06 6.44
N GLY A 839 -18.05 5.93 6.19
CA GLY A 839 -17.60 6.13 4.83
C GLY A 839 -16.24 6.80 4.74
N PHE A 840 -15.64 6.64 3.56
CA PHE A 840 -14.47 7.38 3.19
C PHE A 840 -14.50 7.70 1.70
N THR A 841 -13.81 8.75 1.31
CA THR A 841 -13.45 8.98 -0.09
C THR A 841 -11.94 9.06 -0.16
N LYS A 842 -11.36 8.14 -0.93
CA LYS A 842 -9.92 8.10 -1.20
C LYS A 842 -9.66 8.68 -2.58
N ASP A 843 -8.84 9.72 -2.63
CA ASP A 843 -8.43 10.37 -3.86
C ASP A 843 -6.94 10.13 -4.12
N PHE A 844 -6.63 9.71 -5.34
CA PHE A 844 -5.28 9.39 -5.76
C PHE A 844 -4.96 10.07 -7.08
N TRP A 845 -3.83 10.77 -7.12
CA TRP A 845 -3.33 11.45 -8.31
C TRP A 845 -1.91 11.02 -8.63
N ILE A 846 -1.62 10.88 -9.92
CA ILE A 846 -0.26 10.83 -10.44
C ILE A 846 -0.14 11.91 -11.50
N PHE A 847 0.85 12.79 -11.35
CA PHE A 847 1.15 13.84 -12.33
C PHE A 847 2.53 13.61 -12.93
N HIS A 848 2.65 13.77 -14.25
CA HIS A 848 3.90 13.82 -15.00
C HIS A 848 3.86 15.01 -15.96
N GLY A 849 4.60 16.08 -15.66
CA GLY A 849 4.43 17.34 -16.35
C GLY A 849 5.38 18.46 -15.91
N ILE A 850 5.31 19.62 -16.55
CA ILE A 850 5.89 20.85 -16.01
C ILE A 850 4.98 21.40 -14.91
N SER A 851 5.60 21.77 -13.79
CA SER A 851 4.93 22.33 -12.61
C SER A 851 5.67 23.59 -12.15
N THR A 852 5.04 24.77 -12.30
CA THR A 852 5.58 26.06 -11.87
C THR A 852 4.51 26.88 -11.14
N GLU A 853 4.91 28.00 -10.54
CA GLU A 853 3.99 28.99 -9.95
C GLU A 853 3.13 29.74 -11.00
N LEU A 854 3.52 29.66 -12.28
CA LEU A 854 2.88 30.39 -13.38
C LEU A 854 1.90 29.51 -14.16
N PHE A 855 2.30 28.28 -14.47
CA PHE A 855 1.52 27.32 -15.24
C PHE A 855 1.90 25.87 -14.93
N GLN A 856 0.99 24.97 -15.28
CA GLN A 856 1.16 23.52 -15.22
C GLN A 856 0.69 22.89 -16.52
N CYS A 857 1.47 21.95 -17.08
CA CYS A 857 1.07 21.15 -18.22
C CYS A 857 1.65 19.74 -18.12
N GLY A 858 0.91 18.71 -18.50
CA GLY A 858 1.37 17.33 -18.40
C GLY A 858 0.30 16.27 -18.60
N SER A 859 0.57 15.07 -18.13
CA SER A 859 -0.38 13.97 -17.98
C SER A 859 -0.76 13.80 -16.52
N GLU A 860 -2.06 13.66 -16.24
CA GLU A 860 -2.59 13.50 -14.88
C GLU A 860 -3.51 12.27 -14.82
N LEU A 861 -3.16 11.27 -14.01
CA LEU A 861 -4.07 10.21 -13.59
C LEU A 861 -4.86 10.73 -12.40
N LYS A 862 -6.19 10.64 -12.47
CA LYS A 862 -7.09 10.96 -11.36
C LYS A 862 -7.94 9.74 -11.03
N SER A 863 -7.89 9.30 -9.78
CA SER A 863 -8.65 8.16 -9.26
C SER A 863 -9.39 8.53 -7.98
N LYS A 864 -10.69 8.22 -7.92
CA LYS A 864 -11.57 8.51 -6.78
C LYS A 864 -12.29 7.23 -6.35
N MET A 865 -12.19 6.90 -5.07
CA MET A 865 -12.69 5.66 -4.50
C MET A 865 -13.57 5.90 -3.26
N PRO A 866 -14.86 6.25 -3.44
CA PRO A 866 -15.79 6.40 -2.34
C PRO A 866 -16.27 5.04 -1.81
N LEU A 867 -16.36 4.94 -0.48
CA LEU A 867 -17.08 3.91 0.26
C LEU A 867 -18.14 4.61 1.13
N ALA A 868 -19.39 4.18 1.03
CA ALA A 868 -20.52 4.73 1.78
C ALA A 868 -21.37 3.58 2.33
N VAL A 869 -21.33 3.38 3.64
CA VAL A 869 -22.06 2.34 4.35
C VAL A 869 -22.97 2.98 5.41
N PRO A 870 -24.16 3.47 5.02
CA PRO A 870 -25.20 3.80 5.97
C PRO A 870 -25.79 2.53 6.58
N TRP A 871 -26.13 2.58 7.86
CA TRP A 871 -26.92 1.53 8.51
C TRP A 871 -28.10 2.12 9.25
N LYS A 872 -29.15 1.33 9.37
CA LYS A 872 -30.29 1.59 10.25
C LYS A 872 -30.90 0.25 10.63
N PHE A 873 -30.95 -0.06 11.91
CA PHE A 873 -31.61 -1.27 12.40
C PHE A 873 -32.05 -1.12 13.86
N ALA A 874 -33.04 -1.91 14.25
CA ALA A 874 -33.42 -2.10 15.64
C ALA A 874 -33.01 -3.51 16.09
N ALA A 875 -32.19 -3.59 17.13
CA ALA A 875 -31.74 -4.85 17.74
C ALA A 875 -32.51 -5.10 19.03
N THR A 876 -32.98 -6.32 19.24
CA THR A 876 -33.53 -6.76 20.54
C THR A 876 -32.73 -7.97 20.99
N ILE A 877 -32.20 -7.90 22.21
CA ILE A 877 -31.39 -8.95 22.80
C ILE A 877 -32.07 -9.40 24.09
N ASN A 878 -32.52 -10.66 24.12
CA ASN A 878 -32.95 -11.33 25.34
C ASN A 878 -31.90 -12.38 25.69
N VAL A 879 -31.06 -12.04 26.67
CA VAL A 879 -29.91 -12.86 27.01
C VAL A 879 -30.31 -14.14 27.75
N GLN A 880 -31.38 -14.09 28.54
CA GLN A 880 -31.93 -15.26 29.26
C GLN A 880 -32.45 -16.32 28.29
N GLU A 881 -33.16 -15.90 27.26
CA GLU A 881 -33.70 -16.79 26.22
C GLU A 881 -32.66 -17.16 25.15
N LYS A 882 -31.45 -16.56 25.20
CA LYS A 882 -30.42 -16.63 24.14
C LYS A 882 -31.01 -16.28 22.76
N LYS A 883 -31.90 -15.28 22.75
CA LYS A 883 -32.62 -14.81 21.58
C LYS A 883 -32.07 -13.45 21.15
N PHE A 884 -31.66 -13.36 19.89
CA PHE A 884 -31.15 -12.13 19.28
C PHE A 884 -31.99 -11.81 18.05
N GLU A 885 -32.55 -10.62 18.01
CA GLU A 885 -33.37 -10.14 16.90
C GLU A 885 -32.75 -8.89 16.28
N LEU A 886 -32.69 -8.82 14.96
CA LEU A 886 -32.29 -7.63 14.22
C LEU A 886 -33.39 -7.30 13.20
N ASN A 887 -33.92 -6.09 13.27
CA ASN A 887 -34.94 -5.58 12.36
C ASN A 887 -34.33 -4.48 11.48
N PHE A 888 -34.24 -4.76 10.17
CA PHE A 888 -33.79 -3.81 9.17
C PHE A 888 -34.98 -3.21 8.41
N PRO A 889 -34.94 -1.91 8.05
CA PRO A 889 -35.91 -1.33 7.14
C PRO A 889 -35.76 -1.90 5.72
N PRO A 890 -36.83 -1.86 4.90
CA PRO A 890 -36.76 -2.31 3.52
C PRO A 890 -35.84 -1.40 2.69
N CYS A 891 -35.18 -1.98 1.69
CA CYS A 891 -34.37 -1.23 0.73
C CYS A 891 -35.29 -0.42 -0.21
N LYS A 892 -35.31 0.91 -0.02
CA LYS A 892 -36.16 1.82 -0.84
C LYS A 892 -35.40 2.51 -1.97
N ASN A 893 -34.13 2.81 -1.74
CA ASN A 893 -33.31 3.63 -2.63
C ASN A 893 -32.08 2.83 -3.09
N GLU A 894 -31.56 3.18 -4.26
CA GLU A 894 -30.24 2.72 -4.69
C GLU A 894 -29.16 3.29 -3.77
N LEU A 895 -28.28 2.42 -3.29
CA LEU A 895 -27.15 2.76 -2.44
C LEU A 895 -25.86 2.29 -3.10
N GLN A 896 -25.02 3.22 -3.52
CA GLN A 896 -23.68 2.90 -3.99
C GLN A 896 -22.75 2.65 -2.79
N LEU A 897 -22.46 1.38 -2.50
CA LEU A 897 -21.58 1.00 -1.38
C LEU A 897 -20.13 1.38 -1.65
N PHE A 898 -19.64 1.06 -2.83
CA PHE A 898 -18.24 1.27 -3.21
C PHE A 898 -18.16 1.62 -4.69
N ALA A 899 -17.27 2.54 -5.05
CA ALA A 899 -16.90 2.73 -6.44
C ALA A 899 -15.41 3.01 -6.60
N VAL A 900 -14.88 2.74 -7.78
CA VAL A 900 -13.57 3.19 -8.26
C VAL A 900 -13.80 3.86 -9.60
N ARG A 901 -13.51 5.15 -9.67
CA ARG A 901 -13.56 5.94 -10.91
C ARG A 901 -12.16 6.46 -11.19
N SER A 902 -11.60 6.13 -12.34
CA SER A 902 -10.25 6.52 -12.71
C SER A 902 -10.16 6.90 -14.17
N ASN A 903 -9.39 7.93 -14.51
CA ASN A 903 -9.07 8.28 -15.89
C ASN A 903 -7.73 9.04 -15.97
N VAL A 904 -7.14 9.06 -17.16
CA VAL A 904 -5.89 9.78 -17.45
C VAL A 904 -6.16 10.91 -18.42
N TYR A 905 -5.63 12.09 -18.11
CA TYR A 905 -5.90 13.32 -18.83
C TYR A 905 -4.62 14.01 -19.28
N ALA A 906 -4.66 14.64 -20.46
CA ALA A 906 -3.75 15.71 -20.82
C ALA A 906 -4.24 17.01 -20.16
N VAL A 907 -3.41 17.63 -19.33
CA VAL A 907 -3.75 18.81 -18.54
C VAL A 907 -2.94 20.04 -18.95
N SER A 908 -3.58 21.20 -18.97
CA SER A 908 -2.94 22.51 -19.13
C SER A 908 -3.74 23.56 -18.33
N ARG A 909 -3.07 24.31 -17.46
CA ARG A 909 -3.68 25.35 -16.61
C ARG A 909 -2.65 26.40 -16.20
N ASN A 910 -3.09 27.64 -15.97
CA ASN A 910 -2.22 28.75 -15.56
C ASN A 910 -2.87 29.64 -14.49
N THR A 911 -2.05 30.40 -13.76
CA THR A 911 -2.48 31.23 -12.61
C THR A 911 -3.30 32.45 -13.02
N GLU A 912 -3.11 32.95 -14.25
CA GLU A 912 -3.81 34.15 -14.76
C GLU A 912 -5.24 33.87 -15.22
N ASP A 913 -5.53 32.60 -15.51
CA ASP A 913 -6.87 32.13 -15.87
C ASP A 913 -7.16 30.72 -15.30
N PRO A 914 -7.27 30.57 -13.97
CA PRO A 914 -7.46 29.25 -13.35
C PRO A 914 -8.77 28.58 -13.74
N ALA A 915 -9.80 29.37 -14.11
CA ALA A 915 -11.10 28.86 -14.53
C ALA A 915 -11.07 28.21 -15.92
N SER A 916 -10.10 28.58 -16.78
CA SER A 916 -9.91 28.03 -18.13
C SER A 916 -9.01 26.79 -18.16
N ALA A 917 -8.82 26.10 -17.04
CA ALA A 917 -8.06 24.85 -16.98
C ALA A 917 -8.61 23.81 -17.97
N LYS A 918 -7.74 23.30 -18.85
CA LYS A 918 -8.09 22.30 -19.87
C LYS A 918 -7.65 20.92 -19.38
N MET A 919 -8.59 19.98 -19.41
CA MET A 919 -8.37 18.59 -19.01
C MET A 919 -9.04 17.67 -20.03
N THR A 920 -8.26 17.21 -21.01
CA THR A 920 -8.75 16.35 -22.10
C THR A 920 -8.39 14.90 -21.81
N PRO A 921 -9.34 13.95 -21.82
CA PRO A 921 -9.03 12.52 -21.69
C PRO A 921 -7.96 12.09 -22.70
N ILE A 922 -6.94 11.36 -22.25
CA ILE A 922 -5.85 10.90 -23.13
C ILE A 922 -6.39 10.03 -24.27
N MET A 923 -7.45 9.26 -24.01
CA MET A 923 -8.19 8.50 -25.03
C MET A 923 -9.49 9.24 -25.36
N PRO A 924 -9.88 9.34 -26.64
CA PRO A 924 -11.12 10.01 -27.04
C PRO A 924 -12.37 9.30 -26.52
N ASP A 925 -13.41 10.08 -26.16
CA ASP A 925 -14.70 9.54 -25.69
C ASP A 925 -15.55 8.92 -26.81
N THR A 926 -15.38 9.39 -28.05
CA THR A 926 -16.03 8.90 -29.27
C THR A 926 -14.99 8.79 -30.38
N ILE A 927 -14.91 7.64 -31.04
CA ILE A 927 -14.04 7.44 -32.19
C ILE A 927 -14.85 7.72 -33.43
N ASP A 928 -14.59 8.85 -34.06
CA ASP A 928 -15.14 9.20 -35.36
C ASP A 928 -14.44 8.32 -36.41
N TYR A 929 -15.09 7.22 -36.81
CA TYR A 929 -14.57 6.29 -37.84
C TYR A 929 -14.42 6.95 -39.23
N ASN A 930 -14.95 8.15 -39.42
CA ASN A 930 -14.97 8.84 -40.72
C ASN A 930 -13.78 9.80 -40.97
N ALA A 931 -12.82 9.89 -40.05
CA ALA A 931 -11.63 10.73 -40.23
C ALA A 931 -10.49 9.98 -40.95
N GLU A 932 -10.77 9.40 -42.12
CA GLU A 932 -9.73 9.08 -43.12
C GLU A 932 -9.23 10.40 -43.71
N VAL A 933 -8.29 11.06 -43.03
CA VAL A 933 -7.60 12.23 -43.58
C VAL A 933 -6.26 11.79 -44.18
N ASN A 934 -6.20 11.86 -45.51
CA ASN A 934 -5.07 11.65 -46.41
C ASN A 934 -3.67 11.60 -45.77
N TRP A 935 -3.12 10.40 -45.62
CA TRP A 935 -1.72 10.16 -45.28
C TRP A 935 -0.85 10.19 -46.54
N VAL A 936 -0.32 11.36 -46.90
CA VAL A 936 0.79 11.44 -47.86
C VAL A 936 2.12 11.44 -47.09
N HIS A 937 2.78 10.28 -47.14
CA HIS A 937 4.20 10.01 -46.87
C HIS A 937 4.76 10.33 -45.48
N LYS A 938 4.77 9.31 -44.61
CA LYS A 938 5.98 8.87 -43.89
C LYS A 938 5.85 7.41 -43.44
N THR A 939 6.86 6.62 -43.76
CA THR A 939 7.00 5.17 -43.55
C THR A 939 6.99 4.79 -42.06
N ASN A 940 5.94 4.08 -41.63
CA ASN A 940 5.97 2.83 -40.84
C ASN A 940 4.52 2.47 -40.49
N PHE A 941 4.09 1.27 -40.86
CA PHE A 941 2.75 0.74 -40.61
C PHE A 941 2.38 0.87 -39.12
N THR A 942 1.45 1.77 -38.80
CA THR A 942 0.78 1.81 -37.50
C THR A 942 -0.57 1.14 -37.67
N MET A 943 -0.73 -0.07 -37.12
CA MET A 943 -2.03 -0.75 -37.09
C MET A 943 -3.05 0.12 -36.34
N PRO A 944 -4.33 0.14 -36.76
CA PRO A 944 -5.36 0.86 -36.04
C PRO A 944 -5.47 0.31 -34.59
N PRO A 945 -5.65 1.17 -33.58
CA PRO A 945 -5.75 0.72 -32.20
C PRO A 945 -6.96 -0.20 -32.01
N ASN A 946 -6.78 -1.32 -31.30
CA ASN A 946 -7.91 -2.13 -30.87
C ASN A 946 -8.55 -1.45 -29.67
N THR A 947 -9.84 -1.11 -29.81
CA THR A 947 -10.59 -0.41 -28.78
C THR A 947 -11.38 -1.41 -27.97
N TRP A 948 -11.14 -1.46 -26.66
CA TRP A 948 -11.84 -2.33 -25.75
C TRP A 948 -12.72 -1.49 -24.82
N HIS A 949 -14.03 -1.54 -25.07
CA HIS A 949 -15.05 -0.85 -24.26
C HIS A 949 -16.08 -1.82 -23.66
N PRO A 950 -15.68 -2.78 -22.82
CA PRO A 950 -16.65 -3.64 -22.16
C PRO A 950 -17.48 -2.80 -21.18
N ARG A 951 -18.79 -2.93 -21.28
CA ARG A 951 -19.74 -2.50 -20.25
C ARG A 951 -20.48 -3.74 -19.78
N SER A 952 -20.46 -3.98 -18.48
CA SER A 952 -21.19 -5.10 -17.89
C SER A 952 -21.87 -4.63 -16.61
N LYS A 953 -23.13 -5.04 -16.46
CA LYS A 953 -23.91 -4.89 -15.24
C LYS A 953 -24.40 -6.27 -14.84
N MET A 954 -23.92 -6.78 -13.72
CA MET A 954 -24.32 -8.07 -13.16
C MET A 954 -25.11 -7.80 -11.88
N CYS A 955 -26.36 -8.25 -11.80
CA CYS A 955 -27.21 -8.07 -10.63
C CYS A 955 -27.66 -9.42 -10.09
N ALA A 956 -27.61 -9.56 -8.77
CA ALA A 956 -28.23 -10.65 -8.04
C ALA A 956 -29.34 -10.07 -7.16
N GLU A 957 -30.60 -10.32 -7.55
CA GLU A 957 -31.79 -9.75 -6.89
C GLU A 957 -32.50 -10.80 -6.04
N SER A 958 -33.03 -10.37 -4.89
CA SER A 958 -33.89 -11.17 -4.04
C SER A 958 -35.28 -10.55 -3.96
N ASN A 959 -36.25 -11.17 -4.64
CA ASN A 959 -37.65 -10.73 -4.62
C ASN A 959 -38.31 -10.96 -3.25
N VAL A 960 -37.75 -11.85 -2.41
CA VAL A 960 -38.24 -12.09 -1.03
C VAL A 960 -37.95 -10.90 -0.14
N TYR A 961 -36.76 -10.31 -0.25
CA TYR A 961 -36.33 -9.18 0.58
C TYR A 961 -36.44 -7.82 -0.12
N GLY A 962 -36.85 -7.78 -1.39
CA GLY A 962 -37.01 -6.55 -2.17
C GLY A 962 -35.70 -5.79 -2.38
N ALA A 963 -34.57 -6.49 -2.38
CA ALA A 963 -33.24 -5.91 -2.52
C ALA A 963 -32.36 -6.77 -3.43
N GLY A 964 -31.44 -6.13 -4.15
CA GLY A 964 -30.44 -6.79 -4.98
C GLY A 964 -29.07 -6.13 -4.86
N VAL A 965 -28.04 -6.86 -5.24
CA VAL A 965 -26.66 -6.34 -5.33
C VAL A 965 -26.27 -6.33 -6.81
N CYS A 966 -25.90 -5.17 -7.31
CA CYS A 966 -25.42 -4.97 -8.67
C CYS A 966 -23.94 -4.58 -8.68
N VAL A 967 -23.17 -5.21 -9.55
CA VAL A 967 -21.81 -4.82 -9.91
C VAL A 967 -21.85 -4.22 -11.30
N GLU A 968 -21.51 -2.94 -11.42
CA GLU A 968 -21.41 -2.20 -12.67
C GLU A 968 -19.93 -2.00 -13.02
N THR A 969 -19.57 -2.36 -14.25
CA THR A 969 -18.21 -2.21 -14.78
C THR A 969 -18.27 -1.54 -16.14
N GLU A 970 -17.43 -0.52 -16.32
CA GLU A 970 -17.16 0.12 -17.60
C GLU A 970 -15.67 0.37 -17.68
N LEU A 971 -15.03 -0.21 -18.69
CA LEU A 971 -13.63 0.02 -19.01
C LEU A 971 -13.56 0.60 -20.41
N ARG A 972 -12.78 1.65 -20.62
CA ARG A 972 -12.40 2.15 -21.94
C ARG A 972 -10.90 2.05 -22.05
N ARG A 973 -10.41 1.24 -22.99
CA ARG A 973 -8.99 1.03 -23.29
C ARG A 973 -8.76 1.11 -24.79
N ALA A 974 -7.56 1.53 -25.17
CA ALA A 974 -7.00 1.33 -26.49
C ALA A 974 -5.67 0.58 -26.31
N TYR A 975 -5.52 -0.54 -27.02
CA TYR A 975 -4.29 -1.34 -26.99
C TYR A 975 -3.76 -1.56 -28.40
N TYR A 976 -2.44 -1.69 -28.49
CA TYR A 976 -1.70 -2.05 -29.69
C TYR A 976 -1.25 -3.51 -29.54
N ASN A 977 -0.88 -4.19 -30.63
CA ASN A 977 -0.54 -5.62 -30.61
C ASN A 977 0.63 -6.00 -29.68
N GLU A 978 1.37 -5.02 -29.16
CA GLU A 978 2.29 -5.19 -28.03
C GLU A 978 1.57 -4.84 -26.73
N GLU A 979 1.06 -5.85 -26.04
CA GLU A 979 0.41 -5.67 -24.74
C GLU A 979 1.45 -5.32 -23.68
N TYR A 980 1.37 -4.11 -23.15
CA TYR A 980 2.22 -3.68 -22.06
C TYR A 980 1.41 -3.25 -20.81
N PRO A 981 1.94 -3.47 -19.59
CA PRO A 981 1.32 -3.12 -18.31
C PRO A 981 0.63 -1.75 -18.23
N LEU A 982 1.23 -0.71 -18.82
CA LEU A 982 0.68 0.63 -18.79
C LEU A 982 -0.72 0.69 -19.44
N TYR A 983 -0.96 -0.04 -20.52
CA TYR A 983 -2.23 -0.01 -21.25
C TYR A 983 -3.40 -0.63 -20.47
N TYR A 984 -3.16 -1.46 -19.46
CA TYR A 984 -4.23 -1.96 -18.58
C TYR A 984 -4.84 -0.86 -17.70
N VAL A 985 -4.11 0.23 -17.46
CA VAL A 985 -4.55 1.34 -16.60
C VAL A 985 -4.75 2.66 -17.36
N LEU A 986 -4.36 2.73 -18.63
CA LEU A 986 -4.61 3.89 -19.49
C LEU A 986 -6.07 3.94 -19.94
N GLY A 987 -6.75 5.05 -19.64
CA GLY A 987 -8.13 5.30 -20.05
C GLY A 987 -9.12 5.27 -18.87
N TYR A 988 -10.41 5.19 -19.20
CA TYR A 988 -11.48 5.32 -18.21
C TYR A 988 -11.80 3.98 -17.54
N THR A 989 -11.91 3.98 -16.22
CA THR A 989 -12.39 2.87 -15.42
C THR A 989 -13.50 3.35 -14.50
N ASN A 990 -14.62 2.64 -14.53
CA ASN A 990 -15.65 2.71 -13.53
C ASN A 990 -15.99 1.30 -13.07
N PHE A 991 -15.80 1.04 -11.78
CA PHE A 991 -16.25 -0.15 -11.09
C PHE A 991 -17.12 0.31 -9.94
N ALA A 992 -18.37 -0.15 -9.84
CA ALA A 992 -19.27 0.23 -8.76
C ALA A 992 -20.03 -0.99 -8.22
N VAL A 993 -20.12 -1.08 -6.91
CA VAL A 993 -20.95 -2.05 -6.19
C VAL A 993 -22.10 -1.30 -5.56
N LYS A 994 -23.32 -1.69 -5.92
CA LYS A 994 -24.56 -1.00 -5.53
C LYS A 994 -25.53 -1.99 -4.91
N VAL A 995 -26.24 -1.57 -3.88
CA VAL A 995 -27.46 -2.21 -3.41
C VAL A 995 -28.63 -1.50 -4.08
N VAL A 996 -29.47 -2.23 -4.80
CA VAL A 996 -30.61 -1.69 -5.54
C VAL A 996 -31.91 -2.24 -4.96
N PRO A 997 -33.01 -1.47 -4.97
CA PRO A 997 -34.32 -2.03 -4.69
C PRO A 997 -34.70 -3.04 -5.78
N ALA A 998 -35.22 -4.20 -5.38
CA ALA A 998 -35.74 -5.23 -6.28
C ALA A 998 -37.26 -5.33 -6.12
N GLN A 999 -37.95 -5.81 -7.16
CA GLN A 999 -39.40 -5.96 -7.10
C GLN A 999 -39.77 -7.07 -6.11
N ALA A 1000 -40.30 -6.66 -4.96
CA ALA A 1000 -40.72 -7.59 -3.92
C ALA A 1000 -41.98 -8.35 -4.32
N ILE A 1001 -42.07 -9.64 -3.96
CA ILE A 1001 -43.25 -10.48 -4.19
C ILE A 1001 -44.46 -9.94 -3.39
N LYS A 1002 -44.18 -9.39 -2.21
CA LYS A 1002 -45.16 -8.76 -1.29
C LYS A 1002 -44.61 -7.44 -0.75
N ALA A 1003 -45.50 -6.58 -0.23
CA ALA A 1003 -45.11 -5.29 0.34
C ALA A 1003 -44.37 -5.46 1.68
N ILE A 1004 -43.06 -5.21 1.69
CA ILE A 1004 -42.19 -5.46 2.85
C ILE A 1004 -42.19 -4.25 3.79
N ASN A 1005 -42.53 -4.46 5.07
CA ASN A 1005 -42.43 -3.45 6.13
C ASN A 1005 -41.07 -3.47 6.82
N LYS A 1006 -40.51 -4.66 7.08
CA LYS A 1006 -39.20 -4.86 7.71
C LYS A 1006 -38.61 -6.22 7.36
N ILE A 1007 -37.28 -6.32 7.40
CA ILE A 1007 -36.53 -7.57 7.34
C ILE A 1007 -36.13 -7.93 8.77
N HIS A 1008 -36.56 -9.09 9.25
CA HIS A 1008 -36.36 -9.57 10.60
C HIS A 1008 -35.43 -10.78 10.60
N LEU A 1009 -34.32 -10.65 11.29
CA LEU A 1009 -33.38 -11.73 11.53
C LEU A 1009 -33.51 -12.14 12.99
N GLU A 1010 -33.87 -13.39 13.23
CA GLU A 1010 -33.98 -14.00 14.56
C GLU A 1010 -32.95 -15.11 14.68
N LEU A 1011 -32.09 -15.01 15.68
CA LEU A 1011 -31.16 -16.06 16.07
C LEU A 1011 -31.57 -16.59 17.44
N ASN A 1012 -31.88 -17.88 17.52
CA ASN A 1012 -32.20 -18.57 18.76
C ASN A 1012 -31.20 -19.72 18.99
N ALA A 1013 -30.41 -19.57 20.06
CA ALA A 1013 -29.44 -20.58 20.51
C ALA A 1013 -29.86 -21.24 21.84
N GLY A 1014 -31.11 -21.06 22.27
CA GLY A 1014 -31.72 -21.75 23.40
C GLY A 1014 -32.19 -23.16 23.03
N GLN A 1015 -32.45 -24.02 24.03
CA GLN A 1015 -33.06 -25.33 23.80
C GLN A 1015 -34.46 -25.15 23.21
N SER A 1016 -34.60 -25.25 21.88
CA SER A 1016 -35.89 -25.05 21.23
C SER A 1016 -36.80 -26.24 21.53
N LYS A 1017 -37.85 -26.01 22.33
CA LYS A 1017 -38.99 -26.93 22.46
C LYS A 1017 -39.93 -26.70 21.28
N HIS A 1018 -39.55 -27.09 20.06
CA HIS A 1018 -40.51 -27.10 18.95
C HIS A 1018 -41.25 -28.45 18.89
N PRO A 1019 -42.61 -28.46 19.02
CA PRO A 1019 -43.39 -29.68 18.92
C PRO A 1019 -43.72 -29.96 17.45
N MET A 1020 -42.76 -30.46 16.68
CA MET A 1020 -43.12 -31.29 15.53
C MET A 1020 -43.34 -32.71 16.04
N SER A 1021 -44.48 -33.31 15.69
CA SER A 1021 -44.80 -34.69 16.08
C SER A 1021 -43.67 -35.62 15.66
N ILE A 1022 -42.86 -36.05 16.62
CA ILE A 1022 -41.70 -36.94 16.46
C ILE A 1022 -42.08 -38.20 15.66
N ARG A 1023 -43.36 -38.62 15.71
CA ARG A 1023 -43.92 -39.71 14.90
C ARG A 1023 -43.95 -39.43 13.40
N GLN A 1024 -44.23 -38.19 12.97
CA GLN A 1024 -44.22 -37.83 11.54
C GLN A 1024 -42.79 -37.73 11.00
N LEU A 1025 -41.87 -37.15 11.77
CA LEU A 1025 -40.45 -37.07 11.39
C LEU A 1025 -39.82 -38.47 11.28
N LEU A 1026 -40.05 -39.35 12.26
CA LEU A 1026 -39.58 -40.74 12.23
C LEU A 1026 -40.19 -41.55 11.08
N ALA A 1027 -41.45 -41.27 10.71
CA ALA A 1027 -42.10 -41.92 9.57
C ALA A 1027 -41.50 -41.44 8.23
N THR A 1028 -41.21 -40.15 8.09
CA THR A 1028 -40.56 -39.60 6.89
C THR A 1028 -39.11 -40.07 6.77
N LEU A 1029 -38.37 -40.14 7.87
CA LEU A 1029 -37.00 -40.64 7.92
C LEU A 1029 -36.92 -42.15 7.61
N ARG A 1030 -37.86 -42.97 8.14
CA ARG A 1030 -37.98 -44.39 7.77
C ARG A 1030 -38.25 -44.56 6.28
N ARG A 1031 -39.16 -43.76 5.71
CA ARG A 1031 -39.51 -43.86 4.29
C ARG A 1031 -38.34 -43.46 3.36
N LEU A 1032 -37.62 -42.38 3.70
CA LEU A 1032 -36.45 -41.93 2.92
C LEU A 1032 -35.26 -42.90 3.03
N SER A 1033 -35.09 -43.55 4.19
CA SER A 1033 -34.08 -44.59 4.41
C SER A 1033 -34.41 -45.88 3.65
N GLU A 1034 -35.67 -46.33 3.67
CA GLU A 1034 -36.13 -47.51 2.92
C GLU A 1034 -36.03 -47.30 1.40
N GLU A 1035 -36.38 -46.10 0.91
CA GLU A 1035 -36.25 -45.72 -0.52
C GLU A 1035 -34.77 -45.70 -0.98
N ALA A 1036 -33.84 -45.25 -0.14
CA ALA A 1036 -32.40 -45.28 -0.41
C ALA A 1036 -31.84 -46.72 -0.45
N THR A 1037 -32.35 -47.60 0.40
CA THR A 1037 -31.90 -48.99 0.49
C THR A 1037 -32.44 -49.85 -0.66
N GLN A 1038 -33.64 -49.56 -1.17
CA GLN A 1038 -34.22 -50.24 -2.34
C GLN A 1038 -33.58 -49.82 -3.66
N ARG A 1039 -33.18 -48.55 -3.84
CA ARG A 1039 -32.52 -48.11 -5.09
C ARG A 1039 -31.08 -48.63 -5.24
N VAL A 1040 -30.39 -48.91 -4.15
CA VAL A 1040 -29.05 -49.54 -4.17
C VAL A 1040 -29.09 -51.04 -4.52
N ARG A 1041 -30.24 -51.72 -4.39
CA ARG A 1041 -30.39 -53.14 -4.77
C ARG A 1041 -30.71 -53.37 -6.25
N LEU A 1042 -31.06 -52.34 -7.02
CA LEU A 1042 -31.47 -52.45 -8.43
C LEU A 1042 -30.37 -52.08 -9.44
N SER A 1043 -29.18 -51.69 -9.01
CA SER A 1043 -28.02 -51.54 -9.89
C SER A 1043 -26.78 -52.24 -9.32
N SER A 1044 -26.66 -53.54 -9.59
CA SER A 1044 -25.36 -54.19 -9.59
C SER A 1044 -25.35 -55.29 -10.63
N ASP A 1045 -24.59 -55.10 -11.70
CA ASP A 1045 -23.90 -56.21 -12.34
C ASP A 1045 -22.44 -56.21 -11.83
N SER A 1046 -22.14 -57.31 -11.13
CA SER A 1046 -20.87 -57.97 -10.89
C SER A 1046 -19.57 -57.14 -10.82
N ASP A 1047 -19.04 -56.96 -9.61
CA ASP A 1047 -17.88 -57.77 -9.22
C ASP A 1047 -17.88 -58.06 -7.71
N SER A 1048 -17.75 -59.34 -7.39
CA SER A 1048 -18.11 -59.94 -6.11
C SER A 1048 -16.87 -60.43 -5.38
N SER A 1049 -16.48 -59.73 -4.32
CA SER A 1049 -16.00 -60.33 -3.07
C SER A 1049 -15.80 -59.20 -2.05
N ILE A 1050 -16.03 -59.47 -0.76
CA ILE A 1050 -16.05 -58.53 0.40
C ILE A 1050 -17.46 -58.03 0.82
N ARG A 1051 -18.56 -58.43 0.17
CA ARG A 1051 -19.94 -58.14 0.66
C ARG A 1051 -20.50 -59.09 1.74
N GLY A 1052 -19.67 -59.99 2.29
CA GLY A 1052 -20.10 -61.00 3.26
C GLY A 1052 -20.10 -60.57 4.74
N ALA A 1053 -19.47 -59.45 5.11
CA ALA A 1053 -19.27 -59.09 6.52
C ALA A 1053 -20.09 -57.89 7.01
N TYR A 1054 -20.66 -57.08 6.10
CA TYR A 1054 -21.34 -55.81 6.47
C TYR A 1054 -22.81 -55.98 6.91
N ASN A 1055 -23.48 -57.10 6.59
CA ASN A 1055 -24.92 -57.27 6.85
C ASN A 1055 -25.27 -57.79 8.27
N ARG A 1056 -24.31 -58.01 9.17
CA ARG A 1056 -24.62 -58.49 10.54
C ARG A 1056 -24.46 -57.43 11.64
N GLN A 1057 -23.94 -56.24 11.33
CA GLN A 1057 -23.66 -55.22 12.34
C GLN A 1057 -24.60 -54.01 12.31
N HIS A 1058 -25.32 -53.77 11.20
CA HIS A 1058 -26.33 -52.71 11.12
C HIS A 1058 -27.68 -53.07 11.75
N ASP A 1059 -28.08 -54.34 11.75
CA ASP A 1059 -29.39 -54.75 12.33
C ASP A 1059 -29.37 -54.92 13.86
N LYS A 1060 -28.25 -54.65 14.54
CA LYS A 1060 -28.12 -54.82 16.00
C LYS A 1060 -27.81 -53.56 16.81
N ILE A 1061 -27.73 -52.38 16.20
CA ILE A 1061 -27.43 -51.12 16.90
C ILE A 1061 -28.44 -50.02 16.50
N MET A 1062 -29.71 -50.21 16.80
CA MET A 1062 -30.70 -49.11 16.93
C MET A 1062 -31.78 -49.51 17.94
N GLY A 1063 -31.32 -49.81 19.15
CA GLY A 1063 -32.16 -49.92 20.33
C GLY A 1063 -31.69 -48.91 21.37
N LEU A 1064 -31.84 -47.61 21.09
CA LEU A 1064 -31.94 -46.60 22.15
C LEU A 1064 -32.55 -45.29 21.60
N ASP A 1065 -33.65 -44.89 22.21
CA ASP A 1065 -34.35 -43.61 22.04
C ASP A 1065 -33.43 -42.43 22.42
N THR A 1066 -32.78 -41.79 21.45
CA THR A 1066 -32.25 -40.43 21.65
C THR A 1066 -32.83 -39.51 20.60
N THR A 1067 -33.61 -38.53 21.06
CA THR A 1067 -34.24 -37.50 20.24
C THR A 1067 -33.17 -36.54 19.69
N PRO A 1068 -33.17 -36.21 18.38
CA PRO A 1068 -32.28 -35.18 17.83
C PRO A 1068 -32.55 -33.83 18.51
N GLU A 1069 -31.53 -33.24 19.14
CA GLU A 1069 -31.66 -31.92 19.76
C GLU A 1069 -31.37 -30.83 18.70
N ALA A 1070 -32.29 -29.86 18.58
CA ALA A 1070 -32.07 -28.65 17.79
C ALA A 1070 -31.17 -27.70 18.59
N VAL A 1071 -29.97 -27.46 18.09
CA VAL A 1071 -28.92 -26.69 18.80
C VAL A 1071 -28.90 -25.22 18.37
N PHE A 1072 -29.43 -24.92 17.18
CA PHE A 1072 -29.35 -23.61 16.57
C PHE A 1072 -30.52 -23.39 15.60
N ASN A 1073 -31.18 -22.25 15.71
CA ASN A 1073 -32.21 -21.82 14.77
C ASN A 1073 -31.93 -20.36 14.32
N LEU A 1074 -31.91 -20.15 13.00
CA LEU A 1074 -31.75 -18.84 12.37
C LEU A 1074 -32.90 -18.63 11.39
N LYS A 1075 -33.69 -17.58 11.63
CA LYS A 1075 -34.72 -17.13 10.71
C LYS A 1075 -34.32 -15.81 10.09
N VAL A 1076 -34.48 -15.69 8.79
CA VAL A 1076 -34.38 -14.42 8.06
C VAL A 1076 -35.69 -14.25 7.31
N LEU A 1077 -36.50 -13.28 7.73
CA LEU A 1077 -37.89 -13.13 7.32
C LEU A 1077 -38.19 -11.71 6.84
N ALA A 1078 -38.79 -11.57 5.68
CA ALA A 1078 -39.49 -10.37 5.24
C ALA A 1078 -40.90 -10.36 5.85
N ILE A 1079 -41.23 -9.29 6.57
CA ILE A 1079 -42.52 -9.12 7.25
C ILE A 1079 -43.34 -8.06 6.51
N SER A 1080 -44.59 -8.40 6.18
CA SER A 1080 -45.50 -7.61 5.34
C SER A 1080 -46.83 -7.35 6.06
N GLY A 1081 -46.84 -6.41 7.03
CA GLY A 1081 -48.04 -6.09 7.82
C GLY A 1081 -48.62 -7.30 8.57
N ASN A 1082 -49.92 -7.56 8.39
CA ASN A 1082 -50.62 -8.71 8.99
C ASN A 1082 -50.56 -10.00 8.14
N GLN A 1083 -49.78 -10.02 7.05
CA GLN A 1083 -49.61 -11.21 6.22
C GLN A 1083 -48.54 -12.15 6.80
N LYS A 1084 -48.59 -13.43 6.42
CA LYS A 1084 -47.56 -14.41 6.81
C LYS A 1084 -46.19 -13.96 6.29
N PRO A 1085 -45.13 -14.06 7.12
CA PRO A 1085 -43.78 -13.69 6.73
C PRO A 1085 -43.26 -14.60 5.62
N GLU A 1086 -42.40 -14.07 4.76
CA GLU A 1086 -41.68 -14.84 3.74
C GLU A 1086 -40.18 -14.82 4.02
N GLY A 1087 -39.47 -15.89 3.75
CA GLY A 1087 -38.03 -15.92 4.05
C GLY A 1087 -37.48 -17.32 4.15
N TYR A 1088 -36.48 -17.49 5.02
CA TYR A 1088 -35.84 -18.76 5.24
C TYR A 1088 -35.70 -19.03 6.74
N ASP A 1089 -35.95 -20.28 7.11
CA ASP A 1089 -35.74 -20.82 8.44
C ASP A 1089 -34.68 -21.92 8.36
N THR A 1090 -33.59 -21.72 9.08
CA THR A 1090 -32.44 -22.63 9.12
C THR A 1090 -32.34 -23.24 10.50
N THR A 1091 -32.49 -24.55 10.60
CA THR A 1091 -32.36 -25.29 11.85
C THR A 1091 -31.25 -26.33 11.75
N MET A 1092 -30.36 -26.34 12.74
CA MET A 1092 -29.30 -27.32 12.88
C MET A 1092 -29.62 -28.30 14.02
N TYR A 1093 -29.60 -29.59 13.68
CA TYR A 1093 -29.76 -30.70 14.61
C TYR A 1093 -28.41 -31.39 14.79
N CYS A 1094 -28.09 -31.77 16.02
CA CYS A 1094 -26.93 -32.60 16.32
C CYS A 1094 -27.37 -33.83 17.10
N THR A 1095 -26.95 -35.01 16.64
CA THR A 1095 -27.09 -36.28 17.37
C THR A 1095 -25.70 -36.75 17.77
N PRO A 1096 -25.30 -36.56 19.04
CA PRO A 1096 -24.00 -37.04 19.51
C PRO A 1096 -24.05 -38.55 19.76
N GLU A 1097 -23.40 -39.35 18.89
CA GLU A 1097 -23.08 -40.75 19.15
C GLU A 1097 -21.60 -40.90 19.53
N THR A 1098 -21.25 -41.98 20.24
CA THR A 1098 -19.93 -42.17 20.87
C THR A 1098 -18.75 -42.22 19.90
N ASN A 1099 -18.96 -42.49 18.59
CA ASN A 1099 -17.91 -42.58 17.57
C ASN A 1099 -18.25 -41.93 16.21
N VAL A 1100 -19.41 -41.28 16.08
CA VAL A 1100 -19.86 -40.61 14.85
C VAL A 1100 -20.57 -39.31 15.21
N GLN A 1101 -20.12 -38.19 14.66
CA GLN A 1101 -20.88 -36.94 14.74
C GLN A 1101 -21.75 -36.80 13.50
N ASN A 1102 -23.05 -36.99 13.70
CA ASN A 1102 -24.06 -36.70 12.69
C ASN A 1102 -24.66 -35.32 12.96
N THR A 1103 -24.50 -34.41 12.00
CA THR A 1103 -25.20 -33.12 12.05
C THR A 1103 -26.05 -32.95 10.81
N GLN A 1104 -27.29 -32.51 11.03
CA GLN A 1104 -28.27 -32.27 9.99
C GLN A 1104 -28.65 -30.79 10.00
N LEU A 1105 -28.44 -30.12 8.88
CA LEU A 1105 -28.86 -28.74 8.67
C LEU A 1105 -30.02 -28.72 7.69
N ILE A 1106 -31.15 -28.15 8.10
CA ILE A 1106 -32.34 -28.00 7.27
C ILE A 1106 -32.59 -26.51 7.07
N VAL A 1107 -32.56 -26.07 5.82
CA VAL A 1107 -32.98 -24.74 5.40
C VAL A 1107 -34.34 -24.89 4.71
N SER A 1108 -35.37 -24.31 5.27
CA SER A 1108 -36.72 -24.32 4.70
C SER A 1108 -37.11 -22.92 4.26
N GLN A 1109 -37.71 -22.81 3.08
CA GLN A 1109 -38.35 -21.56 2.69
C GLN A 1109 -39.66 -21.40 3.48
N VAL A 1110 -39.86 -20.21 4.04
CA VAL A 1110 -41.08 -19.81 4.76
C VAL A 1110 -41.93 -18.99 3.81
N GLY A 1111 -43.18 -19.40 3.55
CA GLY A 1111 -44.10 -18.72 2.63
C GLY A 1111 -45.35 -19.55 2.32
N GLU A 1112 -46.35 -18.95 1.64
CA GLU A 1112 -47.54 -19.69 1.20
C GLU A 1112 -47.21 -20.54 -0.04
N ALA A 1113 -47.54 -21.83 0.00
CA ALA A 1113 -47.30 -22.81 -1.07
C ALA A 1113 -45.82 -23.08 -1.43
N THR A 1114 -44.87 -22.80 -0.53
CA THR A 1114 -43.44 -23.12 -0.73
C THR A 1114 -43.09 -24.50 -0.16
N ASN A 1115 -42.63 -25.42 -1.00
CA ASN A 1115 -42.10 -26.72 -0.59
C ASN A 1115 -40.57 -26.82 -0.78
N TRP A 1116 -39.91 -25.70 -1.08
CA TRP A 1116 -38.46 -25.68 -1.25
C TRP A 1116 -37.77 -25.87 0.10
N LYS A 1117 -36.89 -26.88 0.16
CA LYS A 1117 -36.03 -27.16 1.30
C LYS A 1117 -34.64 -27.55 0.81
N MET A 1118 -33.64 -27.29 1.63
CA MET A 1118 -32.29 -27.83 1.49
C MET A 1118 -31.95 -28.60 2.77
N CYS A 1119 -31.58 -29.85 2.61
CA CYS A 1119 -31.21 -30.78 3.66
C CYS A 1119 -29.73 -31.12 3.47
N ILE A 1120 -28.92 -30.82 4.47
CA ILE A 1120 -27.50 -31.12 4.48
C ILE A 1120 -27.26 -32.09 5.62
N ASP A 1121 -26.97 -33.33 5.28
CA ASP A 1121 -26.60 -34.38 6.22
C ASP A 1121 -25.09 -34.50 6.22
N THR A 1122 -24.44 -34.31 7.36
CA THR A 1122 -22.99 -34.46 7.51
C THR A 1122 -22.68 -35.56 8.50
N ILE A 1123 -21.72 -36.40 8.13
CA ILE A 1123 -21.25 -37.54 8.91
C ILE A 1123 -19.74 -37.39 9.03
N LEU A 1124 -19.27 -37.27 10.27
CA LEU A 1124 -17.86 -37.28 10.64
C LEU A 1124 -17.54 -38.56 11.41
N ASN A 1125 -16.76 -39.45 10.79
CA ASN A 1125 -16.29 -40.69 11.39
C ASN A 1125 -14.91 -40.49 12.03
N THR A 1126 -14.60 -41.27 13.07
CA THR A 1126 -13.27 -41.27 13.72
C THR A 1126 -12.11 -41.71 12.83
N GLU A 1127 -12.38 -42.36 11.69
CA GLU A 1127 -11.37 -42.80 10.70
C GLU A 1127 -10.91 -41.68 9.73
N ALA A 1128 -11.09 -40.41 10.09
CA ALA A 1128 -10.75 -39.24 9.26
C ALA A 1128 -11.47 -39.22 7.88
N GLU A 1129 -12.71 -39.70 7.87
CA GLU A 1129 -13.63 -39.61 6.73
C GLU A 1129 -14.77 -38.65 7.07
N ALA A 1130 -14.94 -37.63 6.23
CA ALA A 1130 -16.05 -36.69 6.28
C ALA A 1130 -16.92 -36.88 5.03
N ARG A 1131 -18.22 -37.11 5.24
CA ARG A 1131 -19.21 -37.16 4.17
C ARG A 1131 -20.25 -36.08 4.40
N ALA A 1132 -20.56 -35.33 3.35
CA ALA A 1132 -21.67 -34.40 3.32
C ALA A 1132 -22.60 -34.77 2.17
N HIS A 1133 -23.89 -34.85 2.46
CA HIS A 1133 -24.92 -35.15 1.50
C HIS A 1133 -25.88 -33.97 1.46
N ILE A 1134 -25.91 -33.27 0.32
CA ILE A 1134 -26.63 -32.03 0.13
C ILE A 1134 -27.76 -32.30 -0.86
N ARG A 1135 -28.99 -32.15 -0.40
CA ARG A 1135 -30.20 -32.34 -1.22
C ARG A 1135 -31.06 -31.09 -1.16
N TRP A 1136 -31.57 -30.63 -2.30
CA TRP A 1136 -32.39 -29.42 -2.32
C TRP A 1136 -33.46 -29.43 -3.41
N GLY A 1137 -34.37 -28.46 -3.33
CA GLY A 1137 -35.55 -28.36 -4.19
C GLY A 1137 -36.83 -28.72 -3.43
N ALA A 1138 -37.84 -29.22 -4.13
CA ALA A 1138 -39.08 -29.65 -3.51
C ALA A 1138 -38.81 -30.76 -2.49
N GLU A 1139 -39.02 -30.46 -1.21
CA GLU A 1139 -38.82 -31.37 -0.06
C GLU A 1139 -37.45 -32.08 -0.04
N CYS A 1140 -36.38 -31.40 -0.48
CA CYS A 1140 -35.03 -31.98 -0.59
C CYS A 1140 -34.92 -33.20 -1.54
N GLN A 1141 -35.71 -33.24 -2.62
CA GLN A 1141 -35.74 -34.38 -3.56
C GLN A 1141 -35.36 -34.04 -5.00
N SER A 1142 -35.30 -32.76 -5.38
CA SER A 1142 -35.14 -32.38 -6.79
C SER A 1142 -33.70 -32.46 -7.29
N TYR A 1143 -32.75 -32.14 -6.42
CA TYR A 1143 -31.32 -32.06 -6.73
C TYR A 1143 -30.52 -32.69 -5.59
N GLU A 1144 -29.38 -33.28 -5.94
CA GLU A 1144 -28.58 -34.09 -5.01
C GLU A 1144 -27.10 -33.99 -5.37
N MET A 1145 -26.30 -33.71 -4.37
CA MET A 1145 -24.85 -33.66 -4.43
C MET A 1145 -24.28 -34.34 -3.19
N SER A 1146 -23.23 -35.13 -3.40
CA SER A 1146 -22.47 -35.78 -2.35
C SER A 1146 -21.04 -35.29 -2.38
N ILE A 1147 -20.52 -34.95 -1.22
CA ILE A 1147 -19.12 -34.59 -1.02
C ILE A 1147 -18.53 -35.60 -0.07
N ARG A 1148 -17.42 -36.20 -0.48
CA ARG A 1148 -16.65 -37.13 0.33
C ARG A 1148 -15.23 -36.60 0.43
N ALA A 1149 -14.75 -36.42 1.65
CA ALA A 1149 -13.35 -36.16 1.93
C ALA A 1149 -12.83 -37.29 2.81
N ALA A 1150 -11.76 -37.95 2.39
CA ALA A 1150 -11.16 -39.04 3.14
C ALA A 1150 -9.64 -38.94 3.11
N ALA A 1151 -9.01 -39.31 4.23
CA ALA A 1151 -7.60 -39.63 4.25
C ALA A 1151 -7.41 -41.08 3.80
N ALA A 1152 -6.77 -41.29 2.65
CA ALA A 1152 -6.36 -42.63 2.21
C ALA A 1152 -4.96 -42.94 2.78
N HIS A 1153 -4.86 -43.99 3.58
CA HIS A 1153 -3.60 -44.51 4.09
C HIS A 1153 -3.34 -45.91 3.51
N VAL A 1154 -2.59 -45.98 2.40
CA VAL A 1154 -2.08 -47.26 1.91
C VAL A 1154 -0.71 -47.49 2.56
N PRO A 1155 -0.50 -48.59 3.31
CA PRO A 1155 0.79 -48.90 3.94
C PRO A 1155 1.92 -48.86 2.92
N GLY A 1156 2.95 -48.04 3.16
CA GLY A 1156 4.10 -47.85 2.27
C GLY A 1156 3.96 -46.74 1.21
N SER A 1157 2.86 -45.98 1.19
CA SER A 1157 2.67 -44.83 0.28
C SER A 1157 2.53 -43.49 1.03
N LYS A 1158 2.75 -42.38 0.32
CA LYS A 1158 2.58 -41.02 0.86
C LYS A 1158 1.10 -40.80 1.25
N PRO A 1159 0.79 -40.18 2.40
CA PRO A 1159 -0.58 -39.89 2.80
C PRO A 1159 -1.28 -39.01 1.76
N VAL A 1160 -2.45 -39.46 1.31
CA VAL A 1160 -3.26 -38.79 0.30
C VAL A 1160 -4.56 -38.34 0.92
N TYR A 1161 -4.86 -37.05 0.79
CA TYR A 1161 -6.20 -36.53 1.03
C TYR A 1161 -6.94 -36.46 -0.28
N GLU A 1162 -8.05 -37.18 -0.37
CA GLU A 1162 -8.91 -37.14 -1.53
C GLU A 1162 -10.22 -36.46 -1.14
N ALA A 1163 -10.59 -35.45 -1.92
CA ALA A 1163 -11.89 -34.81 -1.87
C ALA A 1163 -12.60 -35.04 -3.19
N LYS A 1164 -13.81 -35.58 -3.15
CA LYS A 1164 -14.62 -35.89 -4.32
C LYS A 1164 -15.99 -35.28 -4.13
N ALA A 1165 -16.38 -34.41 -5.07
CA ALA A 1165 -17.73 -33.89 -5.19
C ALA A 1165 -18.39 -34.58 -6.39
N HIS A 1166 -19.51 -35.26 -6.15
CA HIS A 1166 -20.29 -35.96 -7.17
C HIS A 1166 -21.75 -35.52 -7.09
N TRP A 1167 -22.40 -35.33 -8.23
CA TRP A 1167 -23.80 -34.93 -8.30
C TRP A 1167 -24.57 -35.79 -9.30
N THR A 1168 -25.83 -36.09 -9.01
CA THR A 1168 -26.71 -36.82 -9.94
C THR A 1168 -27.48 -35.85 -10.83
N ARG A 1169 -28.02 -34.79 -10.23
CA ARG A 1169 -28.78 -33.73 -10.90
C ARG A 1169 -28.58 -32.40 -10.21
N ILE A 1170 -28.24 -31.36 -10.98
CA ILE A 1170 -28.11 -29.97 -10.54
C ILE A 1170 -28.98 -29.06 -11.43
N PRO A 1171 -29.40 -27.86 -10.94
CA PRO A 1171 -30.12 -26.89 -11.77
C PRO A 1171 -29.33 -26.48 -13.01
N GLU A 1172 -30.00 -26.23 -14.14
CA GLU A 1172 -29.35 -25.77 -15.38
C GLU A 1172 -28.58 -24.46 -15.17
N THR A 1173 -29.14 -23.54 -14.38
CA THR A 1173 -28.45 -22.29 -14.00
C THR A 1173 -27.14 -22.54 -13.27
N MET A 1174 -27.08 -23.56 -12.39
CA MET A 1174 -25.86 -23.94 -11.68
C MET A 1174 -24.86 -24.61 -12.64
N ALA A 1175 -25.33 -25.42 -13.58
CA ALA A 1175 -24.49 -25.99 -14.64
C ALA A 1175 -23.90 -24.92 -15.56
N ASP A 1176 -24.67 -23.88 -15.93
CA ASP A 1176 -24.20 -22.75 -16.72
C ASP A 1176 -23.14 -21.92 -16.01
N TRP A 1177 -23.35 -21.64 -14.71
CA TRP A 1177 -22.35 -21.00 -13.86
C TRP A 1177 -21.07 -21.84 -13.74
N GLY A 1178 -21.22 -23.16 -13.56
CA GLY A 1178 -20.10 -24.10 -13.56
C GLY A 1178 -19.28 -24.02 -14.85
N ARG A 1179 -19.93 -24.10 -16.02
CA ARG A 1179 -19.28 -23.96 -17.34
C ARG A 1179 -18.56 -22.62 -17.52
N ARG A 1180 -19.14 -21.52 -17.04
CA ARG A 1180 -18.47 -20.20 -17.05
C ARG A 1180 -17.22 -20.21 -16.18
N ILE A 1181 -17.31 -20.68 -14.94
CA ILE A 1181 -16.15 -20.76 -14.04
C ILE A 1181 -15.07 -21.64 -14.65
N GLU A 1182 -15.45 -22.81 -15.18
CA GLU A 1182 -14.56 -23.76 -15.84
C GLU A 1182 -13.76 -23.12 -16.99
N SER A 1183 -14.37 -22.21 -17.76
CA SER A 1183 -13.68 -21.51 -18.86
C SER A 1183 -12.53 -20.58 -18.42
N TYR A 1184 -12.54 -20.09 -17.17
CA TYR A 1184 -11.47 -19.23 -16.62
C TYR A 1184 -10.32 -20.00 -15.97
N ILE A 1185 -10.57 -21.24 -15.54
CA ILE A 1185 -9.61 -22.03 -14.75
C ILE A 1185 -8.30 -22.28 -15.51
N PRO A 1186 -8.27 -22.65 -16.81
CA PRO A 1186 -7.02 -22.85 -17.54
C PRO A 1186 -6.12 -21.60 -17.57
N GLY A 1187 -6.69 -20.42 -17.81
CA GLY A 1187 -5.95 -19.16 -17.84
C GLY A 1187 -5.38 -18.80 -16.46
N MET A 1188 -6.18 -18.96 -15.41
CA MET A 1188 -5.72 -18.73 -14.03
C MET A 1188 -4.68 -19.76 -13.57
N ALA A 1189 -4.86 -21.03 -13.95
CA ALA A 1189 -3.91 -22.10 -13.67
C ALA A 1189 -2.54 -21.76 -14.28
N LEU A 1190 -2.51 -21.36 -15.56
CA LEU A 1190 -1.29 -20.93 -16.24
C LEU A 1190 -0.62 -19.73 -15.55
N LEU A 1191 -1.40 -18.69 -15.23
CA LEU A 1191 -0.90 -17.50 -14.52
C LEU A 1191 -0.30 -17.82 -13.15
N LEU A 1192 -0.84 -18.84 -12.47
CA LEU A 1192 -0.38 -19.31 -11.16
C LEU A 1192 0.71 -20.39 -11.25
N GLY A 1193 1.17 -20.75 -12.45
CA GLY A 1193 2.22 -21.73 -12.69
C GLY A 1193 1.79 -23.20 -12.53
N TRP A 1194 0.49 -23.48 -12.59
CA TRP A 1194 -0.06 -24.83 -12.70
C TRP A 1194 0.05 -25.31 -14.14
N TYR A 1195 0.19 -26.61 -14.33
CA TYR A 1195 0.18 -27.21 -15.67
C TYR A 1195 -1.11 -28.00 -15.90
N GLN A 1196 -1.63 -27.91 -17.12
CA GLN A 1196 -2.88 -28.56 -17.53
C GLN A 1196 -2.58 -29.79 -18.37
N GLN A 1197 -3.31 -30.87 -18.11
CA GLN A 1197 -3.36 -32.06 -18.95
C GLN A 1197 -4.79 -32.23 -19.50
N HIS A 1198 -4.91 -32.32 -20.82
CA HIS A 1198 -6.19 -32.58 -21.47
C HIS A 1198 -6.53 -34.07 -21.31
N LYS A 1199 -7.44 -34.39 -20.38
CA LYS A 1199 -7.82 -35.75 -20.02
C LYS A 1199 -9.31 -35.75 -19.65
N SER A 1200 -10.11 -36.53 -20.37
CA SER A 1200 -11.53 -36.70 -20.04
C SER A 1200 -11.66 -37.54 -18.76
N ASN A 1201 -12.30 -36.96 -17.75
CA ASN A 1201 -12.64 -37.59 -16.49
C ASN A 1201 -14.18 -37.75 -16.39
N THR A 1202 -14.67 -38.24 -15.24
CA THR A 1202 -16.10 -38.44 -14.99
C THR A 1202 -16.89 -37.13 -15.10
N MET A 1203 -17.93 -37.09 -15.94
CA MET A 1203 -18.66 -35.86 -16.30
C MET A 1203 -19.41 -35.19 -15.16
N GLN A 1204 -19.86 -35.95 -14.15
CA GLN A 1204 -20.66 -35.43 -13.02
C GLN A 1204 -19.86 -35.45 -11.71
N GLU A 1205 -18.57 -35.18 -11.81
CA GLU A 1205 -17.66 -35.29 -10.69
C GLU A 1205 -16.48 -34.32 -10.84
N VAL A 1206 -16.09 -33.73 -9.71
CA VAL A 1206 -14.78 -33.09 -9.56
C VAL A 1206 -14.08 -33.78 -8.40
N SER A 1207 -12.85 -34.19 -8.62
CA SER A 1207 -12.01 -34.75 -7.55
C SER A 1207 -10.70 -33.97 -7.43
N ALA A 1208 -10.30 -33.75 -6.19
CA ALA A 1208 -9.02 -33.17 -5.85
C ALA A 1208 -8.25 -34.16 -4.97
N ALA A 1209 -6.99 -34.39 -5.32
CA ALA A 1209 -6.06 -35.19 -4.53
C ALA A 1209 -4.91 -34.29 -4.09
N VAL A 1210 -4.64 -34.29 -2.78
CA VAL A 1210 -3.50 -33.61 -2.18
C VAL A 1210 -2.58 -34.70 -1.61
N ILE A 1211 -1.39 -34.80 -2.17
CA ILE A 1211 -0.41 -35.84 -1.84
C ILE A 1211 0.74 -35.17 -1.11
N ALA A 1212 1.08 -35.63 0.09
CA ALA A 1212 2.23 -35.08 0.80
C ALA A 1212 3.52 -35.36 0.02
N ALA A 1213 4.11 -34.32 -0.58
CA ALA A 1213 5.37 -34.43 -1.30
C ALA A 1213 6.55 -34.47 -0.30
N SER A 1214 6.46 -33.65 0.76
CA SER A 1214 7.40 -33.59 1.90
C SER A 1214 6.69 -33.09 3.17
N ALA A 1215 7.41 -32.99 4.31
CA ALA A 1215 6.90 -32.44 5.57
C ALA A 1215 6.40 -30.98 5.49
N GLY A 1216 6.63 -30.27 4.38
CA GLY A 1216 6.13 -28.90 4.17
C GLY A 1216 5.73 -28.59 2.74
N SER A 1217 5.48 -29.60 1.91
CA SER A 1217 4.98 -29.40 0.55
C SER A 1217 4.03 -30.51 0.13
N ALA A 1218 3.07 -30.20 -0.73
CA ALA A 1218 2.17 -31.18 -1.32
C ALA A 1218 2.04 -31.02 -2.82
N ASP A 1219 1.84 -32.14 -3.48
CA ASP A 1219 1.44 -32.18 -4.88
C ASP A 1219 -0.09 -32.16 -4.91
N VAL A 1220 -0.66 -31.25 -5.70
CA VAL A 1220 -2.11 -31.07 -5.83
C VAL A 1220 -2.52 -31.39 -7.25
N MET A 1221 -3.50 -32.27 -7.36
CA MET A 1221 -4.11 -32.66 -8.63
C MET A 1221 -5.62 -32.43 -8.52
N ILE A 1222 -6.19 -31.69 -9.48
CA ILE A 1222 -7.63 -31.46 -9.57
C ILE A 1222 -8.11 -31.97 -10.92
N LYS A 1223 -9.02 -32.93 -10.90
CA LYS A 1223 -9.65 -33.53 -12.07
C LYS A 1223 -11.01 -32.88 -12.29
N PHE A 1224 -11.14 -32.19 -13.41
CA PHE A 1224 -12.39 -31.69 -13.96
C PHE A 1224 -12.90 -32.65 -15.05
N PRO A 1225 -14.18 -32.60 -15.42
CA PRO A 1225 -14.75 -33.43 -16.49
C PRO A 1225 -13.93 -33.48 -17.78
N GLU A 1226 -13.44 -32.34 -18.27
CA GLU A 1226 -12.76 -32.25 -19.58
C GLU A 1226 -11.23 -32.21 -19.49
N TYR A 1227 -10.66 -31.87 -18.33
CA TYR A 1227 -9.21 -31.73 -18.15
C TYR A 1227 -8.78 -31.92 -16.69
N THR A 1228 -7.47 -32.03 -16.48
CA THR A 1228 -6.86 -32.11 -15.15
C THR A 1228 -5.83 -30.99 -15.00
N VAL A 1229 -5.78 -30.34 -13.84
CA VAL A 1229 -4.73 -29.38 -13.51
C VAL A 1229 -3.91 -29.90 -12.34
N CYS A 1230 -2.60 -29.72 -12.44
CA CYS A 1230 -1.65 -30.24 -11.47
C CYS A 1230 -0.67 -29.14 -11.04
N TYR A 1231 -0.21 -29.24 -9.79
CA TYR A 1231 0.86 -28.43 -9.25
C TYR A 1231 1.71 -29.29 -8.33
N ASN A 1232 3.02 -29.31 -8.58
CA ASN A 1232 3.96 -30.09 -7.78
C ASN A 1232 4.64 -29.19 -6.74
N GLY A 1233 4.67 -29.64 -5.49
CA GLY A 1233 5.40 -28.99 -4.41
C GLY A 1233 4.80 -27.68 -3.89
N ILE A 1234 3.47 -27.55 -3.81
CA ILE A 1234 2.80 -26.42 -3.13
C ILE A 1234 3.32 -26.34 -1.68
N PRO A 1235 3.89 -25.22 -1.23
CA PRO A 1235 4.30 -25.05 0.17
C PRO A 1235 3.07 -25.02 1.10
N ILE A 1236 3.05 -25.86 2.14
CA ILE A 1236 1.97 -25.88 3.13
C ILE A 1236 2.42 -25.11 4.39
N PRO A 1237 1.69 -24.05 4.83
CA PRO A 1237 2.05 -23.24 5.99
C PRO A 1237 2.07 -24.03 7.31
N LEU A 1238 1.15 -24.98 7.46
CA LEU A 1238 0.98 -25.86 8.63
C LEU A 1238 0.63 -27.28 8.14
N PRO A 1239 1.52 -28.28 8.25
CA PRO A 1239 1.16 -29.65 7.90
C PRO A 1239 0.16 -30.22 8.93
N PRO A 1240 -0.97 -30.82 8.49
CA PRO A 1240 -1.86 -31.61 9.36
C PRO A 1240 -1.10 -32.58 10.28
N ALA A 1241 -1.54 -32.73 11.54
CA ALA A 1241 -0.86 -33.55 12.55
C ALA A 1241 -0.65 -35.01 12.11
N SER A 1242 -1.54 -35.56 11.29
CA SER A 1242 -1.48 -36.89 10.69
C SER A 1242 -0.34 -37.07 9.66
N PHE A 1243 0.24 -35.99 9.14
CA PHE A 1243 1.43 -36.05 8.27
C PHE A 1243 2.75 -36.21 9.03
N LEU A 1244 2.75 -36.07 10.36
CA LEU A 1244 3.98 -35.98 11.17
C LEU A 1244 4.55 -37.35 11.63
N ASN A 1245 3.81 -38.45 11.46
CA ASN A 1245 4.18 -39.77 12.01
C ASN A 1245 4.99 -40.69 11.07
N PHE A 1246 5.56 -40.20 9.95
CA PHE A 1246 6.28 -41.05 8.99
C PHE A 1246 7.82 -41.00 9.15
N HIS A 1247 8.41 -42.16 9.48
CA HIS A 1247 9.83 -42.47 9.21
C HIS A 1247 9.94 -43.02 7.76
N PRO A 1248 10.77 -42.46 6.88
CA PRO A 1248 11.10 -43.09 5.62
C PRO A 1248 12.29 -44.04 5.84
N ASP A 1249 12.03 -45.35 5.83
CA ASP A 1249 13.07 -46.33 5.50
C ASP A 1249 13.30 -46.28 4.00
N ALA A 1250 14.56 -46.06 3.62
CA ALA A 1250 14.99 -46.06 2.24
C ALA A 1250 15.06 -47.50 1.72
N GLN A 1251 14.06 -47.95 0.96
CA GLN A 1251 14.23 -49.01 -0.04
C GLN A 1251 13.06 -49.05 -1.04
N ASN A 1252 13.42 -48.85 -2.32
CA ASN A 1252 12.73 -49.22 -3.56
C ASN A 1252 11.20 -49.36 -3.55
N ALA A 1253 10.52 -48.31 -4.06
CA ALA A 1253 9.25 -48.47 -4.75
C ALA A 1253 9.14 -47.46 -5.91
N THR A 1254 9.81 -47.77 -7.02
CA THR A 1254 9.37 -47.33 -8.34
C THR A 1254 8.05 -48.04 -8.65
N ASN A 1255 6.93 -47.36 -8.45
CA ASN A 1255 5.68 -47.66 -9.16
C ASN A 1255 5.03 -46.34 -9.55
N GLY A 1256 4.93 -46.15 -10.86
CA GLY A 1256 4.41 -44.94 -11.48
C GLY A 1256 2.90 -44.80 -11.29
N TYR A 1257 2.49 -43.68 -10.71
CA TYR A 1257 1.25 -43.03 -11.09
C TYR A 1257 1.66 -41.82 -11.93
N GLY A 1258 1.38 -41.91 -13.24
CA GLY A 1258 1.87 -40.98 -14.24
C GLY A 1258 1.33 -39.56 -14.04
N CYS A 1259 2.26 -38.65 -13.72
CA CYS A 1259 2.28 -37.26 -14.13
C CYS A 1259 3.76 -36.97 -14.43
N ALA A 1260 4.15 -37.17 -15.68
CA ALA A 1260 5.43 -36.71 -16.24
C ALA A 1260 5.14 -35.50 -17.13
#